data_AF-A0AAW2FVV8-F1
#
_entry.id   AF-A0AAW2FVV8-F1
#
_cell.length_a   1.000
_cell.length_b   1.000
_cell.length_c   1.000
_cell.angle_alpha   90.00
_cell.angle_beta   90.00
_cell.angle_gamma   90.00
#
_symmetry.space_group_name_H-M   'P 1'
#
loop_
_entity.id
_entity.type
_entity.pdbx_description
1 polymer ?
#
loop_
_entity_poly.entity_id
_entity_poly.type
_entity_poly.pdbx_seq_one_letter_code
_entity_poly.pdbx_strand_id
1 'polypeptide(L)'
;MWVKPQEVLLANAFWITEQATVYFVLQRRKGHGKTKGLTSILVGTLDSVFDTKPPPFRILHQTPSSEVYWEVACSLTREEILQDWEWLHSNLMSTLTSFDTEEEITEFVCCKIQSIIANSIPDSQFSEEEDPESFKTVSFKFHQLFNIPKEDKLVNYYSCSYWKSRLPRQGWLYLSVNHMCFYAYILARETKLTVRWTDITELSKTNSLIVPDSIRVVTRDNKEHYFSMFLHKSETYSLMEQLTNIAMKRLIDEKSGFNEDRELLNKLSKNVPKKPSFLKRDLDARAHSETYRLQFRLPGTEKLDGSIDATLWTPYNKRYVWGKIYLSQNYLCFESRVRRQVNLVIPLREVTLVESAENQSNAGADKSILVTTARSSFLFAQIHDRDFVVQKISELLAKSKLNYTTRDSVYLPNSSSSNIRNCEEVKPAEQWKPQPPLMTLFKALLTPEAALKQEAKEKQWELHFAEYGRGITMYRTTETTKLVIQGIPQTLRGEVWLTFSGALNEKAMNSDLYKSLVDQSLGKSCQANEEIERDLHRSLPEHPAFQSDTGISALRRVLSAYAWRNPQIGYCQAMNIVASVLLIYCSEESAFWQLCNVCESLLPDYYDRRVVGALVDQGLLEELAAEHLPVLHAKLQELGLIKVISLSWFLTIFLSVMPTSSAVNIMDCFFYDGAKVIFQIALTVLEWNQDKLLNCRDDGEAMQLLTDYLGGVYNDEGPIFPRPIDSTLPAKARI
;
A
#
# COMPACT_ATOMS: atom_id res chain seq x y z
N MET A 1 13.60 38.74 -23.37
CA MET A 1 13.12 38.17 -22.09
C MET A 1 14.27 37.56 -21.32
N TRP A 2 14.27 37.72 -20.00
CA TRP A 2 15.26 37.13 -19.09
C TRP A 2 15.26 35.60 -19.17
N VAL A 3 16.44 35.00 -19.14
CA VAL A 3 16.62 33.55 -19.07
C VAL A 3 17.45 33.17 -17.86
N LYS A 4 17.28 31.94 -17.38
CA LYS A 4 18.14 31.43 -16.30
C LYS A 4 19.59 31.46 -16.80
N PRO A 5 20.52 32.11 -16.06
CA PRO A 5 21.92 32.23 -16.45
C PRO A 5 22.54 30.89 -16.82
N GLN A 6 23.16 30.82 -18.00
CA GLN A 6 23.83 29.63 -18.53
C GLN A 6 25.21 29.99 -19.11
N GLU A 7 26.23 29.18 -18.82
CA GLU A 7 27.59 29.40 -19.34
C GLU A 7 27.67 29.23 -20.86
N VAL A 8 28.40 30.13 -21.50
CA VAL A 8 28.65 30.17 -22.93
C VAL A 8 30.14 30.31 -23.17
N LEU A 9 30.75 29.24 -23.71
CA LEU A 9 32.20 29.16 -23.96
C LEU A 9 32.63 29.78 -25.31
N LEU A 10 31.70 30.02 -26.23
CA LEU A 10 31.97 30.56 -27.57
C LEU A 10 31.04 31.72 -27.92
N ALA A 11 31.30 32.90 -27.35
CA ALA A 11 30.43 34.06 -27.53
C ALA A 11 30.33 34.56 -28.98
N ASN A 12 31.38 34.48 -29.79
CA ASN A 12 31.47 35.22 -31.06
C ASN A 12 31.42 34.37 -32.35
N ALA A 13 31.45 33.03 -32.26
CA ALA A 13 31.56 32.16 -33.43
C ALA A 13 30.40 32.37 -34.42
N PHE A 14 29.16 32.38 -33.90
CA PHE A 14 27.93 32.46 -34.71
C PHE A 14 27.12 33.76 -34.52
N TRP A 15 27.72 34.73 -33.83
CA TRP A 15 27.04 35.92 -33.35
C TRP A 15 27.79 37.19 -33.75
N ILE A 16 27.05 38.29 -33.90
CA ILE A 16 27.54 39.62 -34.19
C ILE A 16 27.19 40.47 -32.97
N THR A 17 28.18 41.06 -32.34
CA THR A 17 27.97 42.02 -31.25
C THR A 17 27.36 43.30 -31.83
N GLU A 18 26.17 43.67 -31.33
CA GLU A 18 25.52 44.94 -31.69
C GLU A 18 25.89 46.06 -30.71
N GLN A 19 25.96 45.74 -29.42
CA GLN A 19 26.35 46.67 -28.36
C GLN A 19 27.13 45.92 -27.28
N ALA A 20 28.03 46.62 -26.59
CA ALA A 20 28.80 46.07 -25.48
C ALA A 20 29.06 47.13 -24.41
N THR A 21 29.06 46.69 -23.16
CA THR A 21 29.56 47.41 -21.98
C THR A 21 30.67 46.57 -21.33
N VAL A 22 31.23 47.06 -20.22
CA VAL A 22 32.22 46.28 -19.44
C VAL A 22 31.65 44.93 -19.01
N TYR A 23 30.37 44.89 -18.61
CA TYR A 23 29.75 43.70 -18.01
C TYR A 23 28.73 42.98 -18.89
N PHE A 24 28.26 43.59 -19.99
CA PHE A 24 27.24 42.98 -20.84
C PHE A 24 27.54 43.11 -22.33
N VAL A 25 27.10 42.13 -23.12
CA VAL A 25 27.22 42.11 -24.58
C VAL A 25 25.89 41.74 -25.20
N LEU A 26 25.31 42.66 -25.99
CA LEU A 26 24.14 42.39 -26.82
C LEU A 26 24.60 41.84 -28.16
N GLN A 27 24.10 40.66 -28.52
CA GLN A 27 24.47 39.96 -29.73
C GLN A 27 23.25 39.62 -30.58
N ARG A 28 23.43 39.72 -31.90
CA ARG A 28 22.51 39.22 -32.91
C ARG A 28 23.15 38.06 -33.67
N ARG A 29 22.35 37.06 -34.01
CA ARG A 29 22.83 35.89 -34.75
C ARG A 29 23.24 36.22 -36.19
N LYS A 30 24.38 35.68 -36.65
CA LYS A 30 24.83 35.78 -38.05
C LYS A 30 23.79 35.15 -38.97
N GLY A 31 23.32 35.89 -39.98
CA GLY A 31 22.31 35.43 -40.94
C GLY A 31 20.86 35.80 -40.60
N HIS A 32 20.58 36.40 -39.45
CA HIS A 32 19.25 36.91 -39.11
C HIS A 32 19.11 38.40 -39.50
N GLY A 33 18.23 38.76 -40.44
CA GLY A 33 18.00 40.13 -40.91
C GLY A 33 18.45 40.41 -42.36
N LYS A 34 18.34 41.67 -42.84
CA LYS A 34 18.46 42.09 -44.27
C LYS A 34 19.85 41.92 -44.94
N THR A 35 20.79 41.16 -44.39
CA THR A 35 22.12 40.94 -44.99
C THR A 35 22.21 39.56 -45.63
N LYS A 36 22.13 39.50 -46.97
CA LYS A 36 22.35 38.28 -47.76
C LYS A 36 23.84 38.11 -48.05
N GLY A 37 24.51 37.19 -47.35
CA GLY A 37 25.92 36.86 -47.57
C GLY A 37 26.19 35.38 -47.27
N LEU A 38 27.33 34.85 -47.75
CA LEU A 38 27.71 33.43 -47.69
C LEU A 38 27.69 32.83 -46.26
N THR A 39 27.81 33.66 -45.22
CA THR A 39 27.72 33.26 -43.81
C THR A 39 26.30 32.88 -43.35
N SER A 40 25.23 33.37 -43.99
CA SER A 40 23.86 32.98 -43.63
C SER A 40 23.50 31.55 -44.06
N ILE A 41 24.13 31.07 -45.14
CA ILE A 41 23.94 29.71 -45.67
C ILE A 41 24.64 28.68 -44.77
N LEU A 42 25.84 28.99 -44.28
CA LEU A 42 26.60 28.12 -43.37
C LEU A 42 25.91 27.97 -42.01
N VAL A 43 25.34 29.05 -41.45
CA VAL A 43 24.62 29.00 -40.16
C VAL A 43 23.29 28.26 -40.31
N GLY A 44 22.54 28.46 -41.40
CA GLY A 44 21.30 27.74 -41.67
C GLY A 44 21.49 26.22 -41.86
N THR A 45 22.64 25.80 -42.41
CA THR A 45 22.97 24.37 -42.58
C THR A 45 23.39 23.72 -41.24
N LEU A 46 23.93 24.50 -40.30
CA LEU A 46 24.31 24.03 -38.97
C LEU A 46 23.10 23.95 -38.01
N ASP A 47 22.13 24.87 -38.16
CA ASP A 47 20.86 24.85 -37.42
C ASP A 47 19.99 23.61 -37.70
N SER A 48 20.07 23.06 -38.92
CA SER A 48 19.43 21.78 -39.24
C SER A 48 20.15 20.56 -38.66
N VAL A 49 21.39 20.70 -38.21
CA VAL A 49 22.23 19.61 -37.67
C VAL A 49 22.19 19.56 -36.13
N PHE A 50 21.96 20.69 -35.46
CA PHE A 50 21.93 20.78 -33.99
C PHE A 50 20.52 20.87 -33.38
N ASP A 51 19.47 20.92 -34.21
CA ASP A 51 18.03 20.87 -33.84
C ASP A 51 17.59 21.81 -32.69
N THR A 52 18.32 22.90 -32.49
CA THR A 52 17.96 24.02 -31.62
C THR A 52 18.04 25.29 -32.45
N LYS A 53 16.92 26.00 -32.62
CA LYS A 53 16.94 27.39 -33.12
C LYS A 53 16.93 28.33 -31.92
N PRO A 54 18.09 28.69 -31.32
CA PRO A 54 18.12 29.71 -30.30
C PRO A 54 17.56 31.04 -30.86
N PRO A 55 16.87 31.84 -30.02
CA PRO A 55 16.34 33.13 -30.45
C PRO A 55 17.42 34.02 -31.08
N PRO A 56 17.10 34.81 -32.11
CA PRO A 56 18.06 35.56 -32.91
C PRO A 56 18.81 36.67 -32.17
N PHE A 57 18.35 37.07 -30.99
CA PHE A 57 19.00 38.08 -30.14
C PHE A 57 19.24 37.53 -28.74
N ARG A 58 20.39 37.87 -28.16
CA ARG A 58 20.74 37.51 -26.79
C ARG A 58 21.60 38.57 -26.10
N ILE A 59 21.53 38.62 -24.78
CA ILE A 59 22.44 39.40 -23.93
C ILE A 59 23.27 38.42 -23.11
N LEU A 60 24.59 38.62 -23.14
CA LEU A 60 25.56 37.90 -22.33
C LEU A 60 26.09 38.80 -21.23
N HIS A 61 26.23 38.28 -20.02
CA HIS A 61 27.07 38.82 -18.96
C HIS A 61 28.52 38.37 -19.18
N GLN A 62 29.46 39.27 -18.94
CA GLN A 62 30.90 39.05 -19.03
C GLN A 62 31.64 39.82 -17.92
N THR A 63 32.88 39.45 -17.66
CA THR A 63 33.81 40.24 -16.85
C THR A 63 35.17 40.34 -17.58
N PRO A 64 35.97 41.40 -17.34
CA PRO A 64 37.19 41.65 -18.13
C PRO A 64 38.23 40.52 -18.16
N SER A 65 38.35 39.74 -17.08
CA SER A 65 39.35 38.66 -16.99
C SER A 65 38.81 37.26 -17.31
N SER A 66 37.49 37.11 -17.43
CA SER A 66 36.84 35.82 -17.69
C SER A 66 36.69 35.53 -19.18
N GLU A 67 37.11 34.34 -19.60
CA GLU A 67 36.79 33.79 -20.94
C GLU A 67 35.38 33.16 -21.00
N VAL A 68 34.70 33.05 -19.84
CA VAL A 68 33.36 32.48 -19.71
C VAL A 68 32.30 33.59 -19.71
N TYR A 69 31.33 33.44 -20.60
CA TYR A 69 30.17 34.33 -20.70
C TYR A 69 28.94 33.66 -20.10
N TRP A 70 27.96 34.45 -19.66
CA TRP A 70 26.70 33.93 -19.14
C TRP A 70 25.51 34.49 -19.92
N GLU A 71 24.71 33.65 -20.56
CA GLU A 71 23.50 34.12 -21.24
C GLU A 71 22.42 34.48 -20.21
N VAL A 72 22.01 35.74 -20.19
CA VAL A 72 21.07 36.29 -19.18
C VAL A 72 19.73 36.73 -19.76
N ALA A 73 19.66 36.99 -21.07
CA ALA A 73 18.40 37.28 -21.76
C ALA A 73 18.46 36.83 -23.23
N CYS A 74 17.31 36.46 -23.80
CA CYS A 74 17.16 36.18 -25.22
C CYS A 74 15.80 36.69 -25.75
N SER A 75 15.70 37.02 -27.04
CA SER A 75 14.41 37.39 -27.66
C SER A 75 14.37 37.07 -29.15
N LEU A 76 13.13 36.92 -29.65
CA LEU A 76 12.78 36.79 -31.06
C LEU A 76 12.81 38.13 -31.80
N THR A 77 12.65 39.25 -31.09
CA THR A 77 12.57 40.58 -31.70
C THR A 77 13.67 41.49 -31.16
N ARG A 78 14.12 42.42 -32.01
CA ARG A 78 15.12 43.41 -31.62
C ARG A 78 14.58 44.42 -30.61
N GLU A 79 13.29 44.73 -30.69
CA GLU A 79 12.66 45.72 -29.82
C GLU A 79 12.60 45.23 -28.37
N GLU A 80 12.21 43.97 -28.14
CA GLU A 80 12.16 43.39 -26.80
C GLU A 80 13.54 43.23 -26.16
N ILE A 81 14.55 42.75 -26.90
CA ILE A 81 15.89 42.58 -26.32
C ILE A 81 16.53 43.94 -25.95
N LEU A 82 16.17 45.01 -26.65
CA LEU A 82 16.64 46.35 -26.34
C LEU A 82 16.03 46.88 -25.05
N GLN A 83 14.78 46.51 -24.72
CA GLN A 83 14.18 46.85 -23.43
C GLN A 83 14.92 46.18 -22.27
N ASP A 84 15.27 44.90 -22.39
CA ASP A 84 16.08 44.19 -21.39
C ASP A 84 17.48 44.83 -21.26
N TRP A 85 18.08 45.22 -22.38
CA TRP A 85 19.37 45.90 -22.42
C TRP A 85 19.35 47.26 -21.70
N GLU A 86 18.36 48.10 -21.99
CA GLU A 86 18.18 49.40 -21.34
C GLU A 86 17.91 49.23 -19.83
N TRP A 87 17.18 48.19 -19.45
CA TRP A 87 16.94 47.85 -18.06
C TRP A 87 18.23 47.50 -17.33
N LEU A 88 19.09 46.62 -17.89
CA LEU A 88 20.40 46.30 -17.31
C LEU A 88 21.24 47.56 -17.12
N HIS A 89 21.26 48.40 -18.15
CA HIS A 89 22.06 49.62 -18.14
C HIS A 89 21.61 50.56 -17.02
N SER A 90 20.29 50.75 -16.88
CA SER A 90 19.71 51.71 -15.93
C SER A 90 19.70 51.21 -14.48
N ASN A 91 19.63 49.89 -14.27
CA ASN A 91 19.38 49.32 -12.93
C ASN A 91 20.60 48.63 -12.31
N LEU A 92 21.54 48.12 -13.12
CA LEU A 92 22.66 47.33 -12.58
C LEU A 92 24.02 48.03 -12.71
N MET A 93 24.24 48.88 -13.72
CA MET A 93 25.60 49.36 -14.03
C MET A 93 26.31 50.09 -12.89
N SER A 94 25.61 50.97 -12.18
CA SER A 94 26.18 51.68 -11.03
C SER A 94 26.51 50.77 -9.85
N THR A 95 25.77 49.67 -9.69
CA THR A 95 25.98 48.69 -8.62
C THR A 95 27.09 47.71 -8.98
N LEU A 96 27.21 47.32 -10.25
CA LEU A 96 28.29 46.41 -10.67
C LEU A 96 29.67 47.03 -10.51
N THR A 97 29.80 48.36 -10.62
CA THR A 97 31.06 49.07 -10.39
C THR A 97 31.47 49.17 -8.92
N SER A 98 30.61 48.81 -7.96
CA SER A 98 30.94 48.89 -6.52
C SER A 98 31.45 47.59 -5.91
N PHE A 99 31.52 46.49 -6.68
CA PHE A 99 32.07 45.22 -6.21
C PHE A 99 33.58 45.15 -6.45
N ASP A 100 34.29 44.50 -5.53
CA ASP A 100 35.75 44.43 -5.54
C ASP A 100 36.30 43.25 -6.37
N THR A 101 35.47 42.22 -6.62
CA THR A 101 35.86 40.99 -7.35
C THR A 101 34.92 40.65 -8.50
N GLU A 102 35.44 40.04 -9.58
CA GLU A 102 34.66 39.66 -10.76
C GLU A 102 33.69 38.49 -10.47
N GLU A 103 34.04 37.63 -9.50
CA GLU A 103 33.19 36.54 -9.02
C GLU A 103 31.93 37.07 -8.34
N GLU A 104 32.06 38.07 -7.45
CA GLU A 104 30.93 38.71 -6.77
C GLU A 104 30.00 39.41 -7.77
N ILE A 105 30.57 40.08 -8.78
CA ILE A 105 29.80 40.70 -9.87
C ILE A 105 28.97 39.64 -10.60
N THR A 106 29.58 38.51 -10.93
CA THR A 106 28.91 37.43 -11.66
C THR A 106 27.83 36.75 -10.83
N GLU A 107 28.09 36.48 -9.56
CA GLU A 107 27.10 35.92 -8.62
C GLU A 107 25.93 36.88 -8.43
N PHE A 108 26.20 38.18 -8.21
CA PHE A 108 25.19 39.21 -8.05
C PHE A 108 24.29 39.30 -9.28
N VAL A 109 24.88 39.38 -10.48
CA VAL A 109 24.12 39.42 -11.74
C VAL A 109 23.26 38.16 -11.88
N CYS A 110 23.82 36.98 -11.68
CA CYS A 110 23.08 35.73 -11.80
C CYS A 110 21.90 35.64 -10.83
N CYS A 111 22.11 35.99 -9.56
CA CYS A 111 21.06 36.03 -8.54
C CYS A 111 19.99 37.08 -8.86
N LYS A 112 20.39 38.26 -9.33
CA LYS A 112 19.46 39.34 -9.63
C LYS A 112 18.57 39.00 -10.82
N ILE A 113 19.13 38.42 -11.89
CA ILE A 113 18.36 37.95 -13.04
C ILE A 113 17.38 36.84 -12.64
N GLN A 114 17.81 35.89 -11.80
CA GLN A 114 16.91 34.87 -11.26
C GLN A 114 15.77 35.45 -10.42
N SER A 115 16.04 36.50 -9.63
CA SER A 115 15.01 37.21 -8.87
C SER A 115 14.01 37.96 -9.76
N ILE A 116 14.47 38.56 -10.87
CA ILE A 116 13.58 39.23 -11.82
C ILE A 116 12.66 38.20 -12.50
N ILE A 117 13.20 37.04 -12.88
CA ILE A 117 12.40 35.94 -13.43
C ILE A 117 11.32 35.54 -12.43
N ALA A 118 11.67 35.35 -11.15
CA ALA A 118 10.73 34.99 -10.10
C ALA A 118 9.62 36.05 -9.85
N ASN A 119 9.90 37.33 -10.05
CA ASN A 119 8.95 38.44 -9.81
C ASN A 119 8.14 38.85 -11.05
N SER A 120 8.46 38.31 -12.24
CA SER A 120 7.82 38.67 -13.51
C SER A 120 6.55 37.87 -13.84
N ILE A 121 6.15 36.95 -12.95
CA ILE A 121 4.93 36.14 -13.07
C ILE A 121 3.81 36.83 -12.26
N PRO A 122 2.71 37.29 -12.88
CA PRO A 122 1.64 37.98 -12.15
C PRO A 122 0.88 37.03 -11.22
N ASP A 123 0.70 37.46 -9.96
CA ASP A 123 -0.23 36.89 -8.99
C ASP A 123 -1.65 36.84 -9.57
N SER A 124 -2.03 35.70 -10.16
CA SER A 124 -3.41 35.39 -10.50
C SER A 124 -3.93 34.24 -9.63
N GLN A 125 -4.64 34.65 -8.57
CA GLN A 125 -5.83 34.01 -7.99
C GLN A 125 -5.82 32.48 -7.84
N PHE A 126 -5.61 32.02 -6.60
CA PHE A 126 -6.10 30.74 -6.06
C PHE A 126 -6.22 29.58 -7.06
N SER A 127 -5.09 29.14 -7.61
CA SER A 127 -4.93 27.74 -7.99
C SER A 127 -3.58 27.28 -7.45
N GLU A 128 -3.59 26.36 -6.48
CA GLU A 128 -2.37 25.66 -6.08
C GLU A 128 -1.85 24.94 -7.32
N GLU A 129 -0.74 25.40 -7.91
CA GLU A 129 -0.13 24.66 -9.02
C GLU A 129 0.32 23.28 -8.50
N GLU A 130 -0.35 22.22 -8.99
CA GLU A 130 -0.16 20.83 -8.56
C GLU A 130 1.29 20.35 -8.77
N ASP A 131 1.93 20.81 -9.85
CA ASP A 131 3.29 20.43 -10.28
C ASP A 131 4.18 21.65 -10.56
N PRO A 132 5.51 21.56 -10.32
CA PRO A 132 6.46 22.60 -10.72
C PRO A 132 6.45 22.86 -12.24
N GLU A 133 6.65 24.12 -12.67
CA GLU A 133 6.74 24.48 -14.09
C GLU A 133 7.79 23.68 -14.88
N SER A 134 8.92 23.38 -14.23
CA SER A 134 9.96 22.52 -14.81
C SER A 134 9.43 21.12 -15.14
N PHE A 135 8.60 20.55 -14.27
CA PHE A 135 7.95 19.25 -14.49
C PHE A 135 6.90 19.33 -15.60
N LYS A 136 6.08 20.40 -15.63
CA LYS A 136 5.09 20.63 -16.71
C LYS A 136 5.76 20.64 -18.10
N THR A 137 6.93 21.26 -18.21
CA THR A 137 7.72 21.29 -19.45
C THR A 137 8.18 19.90 -19.88
N VAL A 138 8.69 19.09 -18.93
CA VAL A 138 9.08 17.70 -19.21
C VAL A 138 7.88 16.84 -19.59
N SER A 139 6.75 17.00 -18.90
CA SER A 139 5.49 16.34 -19.22
C SER A 139 5.03 16.65 -20.64
N PHE A 140 5.04 17.93 -21.04
CA PHE A 140 4.71 18.31 -22.41
C PHE A 140 5.62 17.63 -23.44
N LYS A 141 6.94 17.63 -23.21
CA LYS A 141 7.91 16.94 -24.08
C LYS A 141 7.64 15.44 -24.16
N PHE A 142 7.32 14.79 -23.04
CA PHE A 142 6.99 13.37 -23.00
C PHE A 142 5.82 13.03 -23.94
N HIS A 143 4.70 13.76 -23.84
CA HIS A 143 3.54 13.51 -24.70
C HIS A 143 3.86 13.71 -26.18
N GLN A 144 4.66 14.73 -26.52
CA GLN A 144 5.11 14.95 -27.90
C GLN A 144 6.07 13.87 -28.41
N LEU A 145 7.06 13.47 -27.60
CA LEU A 145 8.11 12.53 -28.00
C LEU A 145 7.58 11.14 -28.29
N PHE A 146 6.58 10.69 -27.52
CA PHE A 146 6.04 9.33 -27.59
C PHE A 146 4.63 9.26 -28.19
N ASN A 147 4.05 10.40 -28.59
CA ASN A 147 2.68 10.50 -29.09
C ASN A 147 1.66 9.86 -28.11
N ILE A 148 1.84 10.15 -26.82
CA ILE A 148 1.00 9.64 -25.73
C ILE A 148 -0.14 10.65 -25.47
N PRO A 149 -1.40 10.19 -25.30
CA PRO A 149 -2.53 11.08 -24.97
C PRO A 149 -2.34 11.79 -23.63
N LYS A 150 -2.90 13.01 -23.48
CA LYS A 150 -2.74 13.83 -22.26
C LYS A 150 -3.37 13.20 -21.02
N GLU A 151 -4.29 12.28 -21.22
CA GLU A 151 -4.95 11.49 -20.19
C GLU A 151 -3.97 10.55 -19.47
N ASP A 152 -2.90 10.13 -20.15
CA ASP A 152 -1.84 9.30 -19.56
C ASP A 152 -0.77 10.18 -18.89
N LYS A 153 -1.11 10.66 -17.70
CA LYS A 153 -0.30 11.60 -16.94
C LYS A 153 1.09 11.05 -16.63
N LEU A 154 2.12 11.88 -16.84
CA LEU A 154 3.50 11.58 -16.43
C LEU A 154 3.60 11.57 -14.90
N VAL A 155 4.11 10.49 -14.34
CA VAL A 155 4.31 10.31 -12.89
C VAL A 155 5.69 10.84 -12.50
N ASN A 156 6.76 10.32 -13.10
CA ASN A 156 8.11 10.80 -12.84
C ASN A 156 9.05 10.48 -14.01
N TYR A 157 10.26 11.03 -13.99
CA TYR A 157 11.30 10.71 -14.96
C TYR A 157 12.67 10.58 -14.29
N TYR A 158 13.50 9.68 -14.81
CA TYR A 158 14.82 9.38 -14.27
C TYR A 158 15.87 9.35 -15.37
N SER A 159 17.06 9.86 -15.08
CA SER A 159 18.21 9.64 -15.97
C SER A 159 18.74 8.22 -15.77
N CYS A 160 19.00 7.53 -16.88
CA CYS A 160 19.56 6.17 -16.87
C CYS A 160 20.20 5.83 -18.21
N SER A 161 20.81 4.64 -18.28
CA SER A 161 21.32 4.05 -19.52
C SER A 161 20.50 2.84 -19.92
N TYR A 162 20.02 2.80 -21.17
CA TYR A 162 19.34 1.64 -21.74
C TYR A 162 20.31 0.79 -22.56
N TRP A 163 20.34 -0.51 -22.30
CA TRP A 163 21.21 -1.45 -22.99
C TRP A 163 20.48 -2.12 -24.14
N LYS A 164 20.87 -1.76 -25.36
CA LYS A 164 20.47 -2.47 -26.58
C LYS A 164 21.70 -3.21 -27.11
N SER A 165 21.82 -4.50 -26.78
CA SER A 165 23.05 -5.29 -26.97
C SER A 165 24.21 -4.79 -26.08
N ARG A 166 25.45 -4.70 -26.57
CA ARG A 166 26.64 -4.38 -25.77
C ARG A 166 26.92 -2.89 -25.53
N LEU A 167 26.12 -1.97 -26.09
CA LEU A 167 26.37 -0.53 -25.98
C LEU A 167 25.27 0.16 -25.18
N PRO A 168 25.61 0.84 -24.06
CA PRO A 168 24.65 1.61 -23.29
C PRO A 168 24.29 2.89 -24.04
N ARG A 169 23.01 3.25 -24.01
CA ARG A 169 22.50 4.51 -24.53
C ARG A 169 22.02 5.34 -23.36
N GLN A 170 22.74 6.39 -23.02
CA GLN A 170 22.35 7.32 -21.96
C GLN A 170 21.13 8.13 -22.41
N GLY A 171 20.14 8.25 -21.52
CA GLY A 171 18.89 8.93 -21.82
C GLY A 171 18.01 9.11 -20.60
N TRP A 172 16.71 9.19 -20.88
CA TRP A 172 15.68 9.45 -19.89
C TRP A 172 14.61 8.38 -19.95
N LEU A 173 14.30 7.83 -18.77
CA LEU A 173 13.18 6.94 -18.53
C LEU A 173 12.02 7.76 -17.98
N TYR A 174 10.90 7.77 -18.69
CA TYR A 174 9.65 8.42 -18.34
C TYR A 174 8.64 7.38 -17.90
N LEU A 175 8.08 7.56 -16.71
CA LEU A 175 7.08 6.66 -16.15
C LEU A 175 5.75 7.41 -16.08
N SER A 176 4.77 7.01 -16.88
CA SER A 176 3.39 7.51 -16.81
C SER A 176 2.48 6.52 -16.08
N VAL A 177 1.21 6.87 -15.93
CA VAL A 177 0.21 5.98 -15.31
C VAL A 177 0.08 4.65 -16.06
N ASN A 178 0.21 4.65 -17.39
CA ASN A 178 -0.04 3.48 -18.23
C ASN A 178 1.19 2.95 -18.99
N HIS A 179 2.24 3.76 -19.13
CA HIS A 179 3.41 3.41 -19.93
C HIS A 179 4.75 3.65 -19.23
N MET A 180 5.70 2.79 -19.55
CA MET A 180 7.13 2.99 -19.39
C MET A 180 7.72 3.42 -20.74
N CYS A 181 8.32 4.60 -20.81
CA CYS A 181 8.90 5.13 -22.04
C CYS A 181 10.37 5.49 -21.85
N PHE A 182 11.24 5.17 -22.80
CA PHE A 182 12.66 5.57 -22.76
C PHE A 182 13.05 6.31 -24.04
N TYR A 183 13.78 7.41 -23.87
CA TYR A 183 14.32 8.22 -24.95
C TYR A 183 15.82 8.47 -24.78
N ALA A 184 16.58 8.24 -25.85
CA ALA A 184 17.97 8.67 -25.98
C ALA A 184 18.26 9.15 -27.39
N TYR A 185 19.09 10.17 -27.51
CA TYR A 185 19.60 10.67 -28.78
C TYR A 185 21.12 10.80 -28.69
N ILE A 186 21.84 9.88 -29.32
CA ILE A 186 23.31 9.81 -29.28
C ILE A 186 23.82 9.59 -30.69
N LEU A 187 24.81 10.37 -31.13
CA LEU A 187 25.47 10.26 -32.45
C LEU A 187 24.47 10.24 -33.64
N ALA A 188 23.51 11.16 -33.62
CA ALA A 188 22.43 11.26 -34.61
C ALA A 188 21.54 10.01 -34.74
N ARG A 189 21.57 9.12 -33.75
CA ARG A 189 20.70 7.94 -33.68
C ARG A 189 19.71 8.08 -32.53
N GLU A 190 18.44 8.17 -32.90
CA GLU A 190 17.33 8.17 -31.96
C GLU A 190 17.05 6.75 -31.42
N THR A 191 16.78 6.66 -30.13
CA THR A 191 16.29 5.45 -29.47
C THR A 191 15.03 5.77 -28.72
N LYS A 192 13.93 5.15 -29.13
CA LYS A 192 12.64 5.21 -28.46
C LYS A 192 12.21 3.81 -28.05
N LEU A 193 11.69 3.69 -26.84
CA LEU A 193 11.03 2.49 -26.33
C LEU A 193 9.75 2.95 -25.63
N THR A 194 8.66 2.25 -25.89
CA THR A 194 7.36 2.46 -25.23
C THR A 194 6.82 1.09 -24.89
N VAL A 195 6.55 0.85 -23.62
CA VAL A 195 6.04 -0.43 -23.10
C VAL A 195 4.86 -0.10 -22.19
N ARG A 196 3.73 -0.79 -22.36
CA ARG A 196 2.61 -0.65 -21.42
C ARG A 196 2.94 -1.42 -20.14
N TRP A 197 2.54 -0.91 -18.99
CA TRP A 197 2.68 -1.63 -17.73
C TRP A 197 2.00 -3.01 -17.77
N THR A 198 0.88 -3.12 -18.50
CA THR A 198 0.13 -4.37 -18.72
C THR A 198 0.85 -5.39 -19.59
N ASP A 199 1.90 -4.98 -20.33
CA ASP A 199 2.70 -5.88 -21.15
C ASP A 199 3.96 -6.39 -20.42
N ILE A 200 4.23 -5.91 -19.20
CA ILE A 200 5.38 -6.37 -18.39
C ILE A 200 5.01 -7.67 -17.67
N THR A 201 5.84 -8.70 -17.82
CA THR A 201 5.66 -10.00 -17.18
C THR A 201 6.65 -10.24 -16.05
N GLU A 202 7.83 -9.63 -16.10
CA GLU A 202 8.83 -9.72 -15.03
C GLU A 202 9.50 -8.36 -14.84
N LEU A 203 9.70 -7.99 -13.57
CA LEU A 203 10.47 -6.83 -13.16
C LEU A 203 11.45 -7.28 -12.07
N SER A 204 12.76 -7.12 -12.28
CA SER A 204 13.76 -7.59 -11.32
C SER A 204 15.00 -6.69 -11.24
N LYS A 205 15.58 -6.59 -10.03
CA LYS A 205 16.89 -5.95 -9.83
C LYS A 205 17.96 -6.99 -10.14
N THR A 206 18.80 -6.69 -11.11
CA THR A 206 19.87 -7.59 -11.56
C THR A 206 21.24 -6.99 -11.30
N ASN A 207 22.22 -7.86 -11.07
CA ASN A 207 23.62 -7.48 -10.97
C ASN A 207 24.44 -8.51 -11.73
N SER A 208 24.67 -8.26 -13.02
CA SER A 208 25.44 -9.15 -13.87
C SER A 208 26.84 -8.58 -14.12
N LEU A 209 27.79 -9.45 -14.47
CA LEU A 209 29.15 -9.01 -14.83
C LEU A 209 29.18 -8.07 -16.04
N ILE A 210 28.20 -8.17 -16.94
CA ILE A 210 28.11 -7.39 -18.18
C ILE A 210 27.31 -6.10 -17.99
N VAL A 211 26.25 -6.18 -17.19
CA VAL A 211 25.38 -5.05 -16.84
C VAL A 211 25.26 -5.03 -15.30
N PRO A 212 26.17 -4.34 -14.61
CA PRO A 212 26.09 -4.23 -13.17
C PRO A 212 24.98 -3.26 -12.76
N ASP A 213 24.39 -3.54 -11.61
CA ASP A 213 23.40 -2.68 -10.95
C ASP A 213 22.24 -2.19 -11.85
N SER A 214 21.55 -3.14 -12.51
CA SER A 214 20.46 -2.85 -13.44
C SER A 214 19.07 -3.18 -12.91
N ILE A 215 18.07 -2.63 -13.61
CA ILE A 215 16.67 -3.05 -13.59
C ILE A 215 16.42 -3.79 -14.91
N ARG A 216 15.98 -5.06 -14.81
CA ARG A 216 15.57 -5.90 -15.93
C ARG A 216 14.04 -5.85 -16.03
N VAL A 217 13.54 -5.59 -17.23
CA VAL A 217 12.12 -5.59 -17.58
C VAL A 217 11.91 -6.62 -18.67
N VAL A 218 11.05 -7.60 -18.42
CA VAL A 218 10.65 -8.60 -19.42
C VAL A 218 9.23 -8.32 -19.85
N THR A 219 9.00 -8.29 -21.16
CA THR A 219 7.67 -8.06 -21.75
C THR A 219 7.04 -9.36 -22.22
N ARG A 220 5.72 -9.34 -22.45
CA ARG A 220 4.90 -10.49 -22.87
C ARG A 220 5.38 -11.20 -24.14
N ASP A 221 6.10 -10.50 -25.01
CA ASP A 221 6.76 -11.07 -26.19
C ASP A 221 8.17 -11.62 -25.90
N ASN A 222 8.50 -11.87 -24.63
CA ASN A 222 9.77 -12.37 -24.12
C ASN A 222 10.98 -11.49 -24.50
N LYS A 223 10.77 -10.18 -24.73
CA LYS A 223 11.88 -9.23 -24.89
C LYS A 223 12.38 -8.78 -23.53
N GLU A 224 13.69 -8.72 -23.40
CA GLU A 224 14.35 -8.23 -22.20
C GLU A 224 14.93 -6.83 -22.42
N HIS A 225 14.66 -5.95 -21.47
CA HIS A 225 15.15 -4.58 -21.46
C HIS A 225 15.94 -4.33 -20.18
N TYR A 226 17.17 -3.84 -20.32
CA TYR A 226 18.05 -3.58 -19.18
C TYR A 226 18.32 -2.08 -19.07
N PHE A 227 18.11 -1.55 -17.87
CA PHE A 227 18.38 -0.16 -17.53
C PHE A 227 19.37 -0.08 -16.36
N SER A 228 20.40 0.76 -16.45
CA SER A 228 21.39 0.93 -15.37
C SER A 228 21.78 2.40 -15.18
N MET A 229 22.74 2.65 -14.28
CA MET A 229 23.27 3.99 -13.97
C MET A 229 22.20 4.96 -13.45
N PHE A 230 21.25 4.44 -12.66
CA PHE A 230 20.28 5.29 -11.96
C PHE A 230 20.93 5.99 -10.77
N LEU A 231 20.60 7.25 -10.55
CA LEU A 231 20.97 7.96 -9.32
C LEU A 231 20.29 7.35 -8.08
N HIS A 232 19.02 6.96 -8.22
CA HIS A 232 18.18 6.40 -7.15
C HIS A 232 17.49 5.10 -7.60
N LYS A 233 18.28 4.05 -7.95
CA LYS A 233 17.77 2.78 -8.50
C LYS A 233 16.62 2.18 -7.68
N SER A 234 16.77 2.14 -6.35
CA SER A 234 15.76 1.54 -5.48
C SER A 234 14.44 2.30 -5.49
N GLU A 235 14.46 3.63 -5.56
CA GLU A 235 13.26 4.45 -5.68
C GLU A 235 12.60 4.26 -7.05
N THR A 236 13.39 4.30 -8.13
CA THR A 236 12.89 4.07 -9.49
C THR A 236 12.22 2.71 -9.60
N TYR A 237 12.88 1.66 -9.12
CA TYR A 237 12.33 0.30 -9.11
C TYR A 237 11.02 0.21 -8.33
N SER A 238 10.96 0.79 -7.13
CA SER A 238 9.75 0.77 -6.30
C SER A 238 8.57 1.46 -7.00
N LEU A 239 8.81 2.55 -7.72
CA LEU A 239 7.78 3.22 -8.50
C LEU A 239 7.33 2.37 -9.71
N MET A 240 8.27 1.73 -10.41
CA MET A 240 7.94 0.83 -11.52
C MET A 240 7.09 -0.36 -11.06
N GLU A 241 7.45 -0.96 -9.93
CA GLU A 241 6.70 -2.05 -9.30
C GLU A 241 5.29 -1.59 -8.91
N GLN A 242 5.16 -0.41 -8.30
CA GLN A 242 3.86 0.15 -7.95
C GLN A 242 2.97 0.39 -9.18
N LEU A 243 3.51 0.99 -10.25
CA LEU A 243 2.76 1.23 -11.48
C LEU A 243 2.37 -0.07 -12.19
N THR A 244 3.25 -1.08 -12.16
CA THR A 244 2.96 -2.43 -12.67
C THR A 244 1.83 -3.07 -11.87
N ASN A 245 1.89 -3.03 -10.54
CA ASN A 245 0.85 -3.57 -9.66
C ASN A 245 -0.50 -2.89 -9.87
N ILE A 246 -0.51 -1.56 -10.03
CA ILE A 246 -1.74 -0.81 -10.35
C ILE A 246 -2.29 -1.23 -11.71
N ALA A 247 -1.44 -1.38 -12.72
CA ALA A 247 -1.88 -1.82 -14.05
C ALA A 247 -2.46 -3.24 -14.03
N MET A 248 -1.84 -4.17 -13.29
CA MET A 248 -2.35 -5.53 -13.12
C MET A 248 -3.69 -5.55 -12.37
N LYS A 249 -3.83 -4.77 -11.30
CA LYS A 249 -5.12 -4.63 -10.57
C LYS A 249 -6.23 -4.12 -11.49
N ARG A 250 -5.94 -3.18 -12.41
CA ARG A 250 -6.92 -2.69 -13.40
C ARG A 250 -7.30 -3.72 -14.46
N LEU A 251 -6.37 -4.60 -14.85
CA LEU A 251 -6.69 -5.71 -15.75
C LEU A 251 -7.62 -6.72 -15.07
N ILE A 252 -7.43 -6.92 -13.76
CA ILE A 252 -8.29 -7.79 -12.96
C ILE A 252 -9.65 -7.11 -12.77
N ASP A 253 -9.73 -5.90 -12.25
CA ASP A 253 -10.99 -5.20 -12.02
C ASP A 253 -11.18 -4.04 -13.00
N GLU A 254 -11.94 -4.28 -14.08
CA GLU A 254 -12.24 -3.29 -15.13
C GLU A 254 -12.93 -2.01 -14.59
N LYS A 255 -13.51 -2.05 -13.38
CA LYS A 255 -14.18 -0.90 -12.75
C LYS A 255 -13.26 -0.02 -11.91
N SER A 256 -12.05 -0.49 -11.60
CA SER A 256 -11.07 0.22 -10.76
C SER A 256 -10.29 1.29 -11.55
N GLY A 257 -10.98 2.34 -11.99
CA GLY A 257 -10.33 3.50 -12.60
C GLY A 257 -9.29 4.13 -11.67
N PHE A 258 -8.21 4.71 -12.24
CA PHE A 258 -7.29 5.53 -11.44
C PHE A 258 -7.99 6.80 -10.98
N ASN A 259 -8.25 6.91 -9.68
CA ASN A 259 -8.74 8.14 -9.08
C ASN A 259 -7.65 8.74 -8.21
N GLU A 260 -7.30 9.99 -8.48
CA GLU A 260 -6.37 10.80 -7.68
C GLU A 260 -6.99 11.12 -6.32
N ASP A 261 -6.23 10.90 -5.26
CA ASP A 261 -6.68 11.16 -3.90
C ASP A 261 -6.34 12.60 -3.53
N ARG A 262 -7.25 13.51 -3.88
CA ARG A 262 -7.09 14.94 -3.62
C ARG A 262 -7.09 15.28 -2.13
N GLU A 263 -7.50 14.37 -1.23
CA GLU A 263 -7.36 14.61 0.21
C GLU A 263 -5.91 14.53 0.68
N LEU A 264 -5.04 13.79 -0.02
CA LEU A 264 -3.61 13.77 0.27
C LEU A 264 -2.95 15.13 0.00
N LEU A 265 -3.48 15.94 -0.94
CA LEU A 265 -3.03 17.32 -1.16
C LEU A 265 -3.14 18.16 0.12
N ASN A 266 -4.26 18.03 0.82
CA ASN A 266 -4.55 18.78 2.04
C ASN A 266 -3.73 18.32 3.25
N LYS A 267 -3.20 17.08 3.21
CA LYS A 267 -2.45 16.46 4.32
C LYS A 267 -0.93 16.61 4.21
N LEU A 268 -0.40 16.84 3.00
CA LEU A 268 1.03 17.12 2.82
C LEU A 268 1.37 18.45 3.51
N SER A 269 2.25 18.39 4.52
CA SER A 269 2.68 19.59 5.24
C SER A 269 3.25 20.63 4.27
N LYS A 270 3.15 21.92 4.62
CA LYS A 270 3.77 23.04 3.89
C LYS A 270 5.28 22.84 3.63
N ASN A 271 5.91 21.91 4.34
CA ASN A 271 7.35 21.63 4.34
C ASN A 271 7.75 20.42 3.48
N VAL A 272 6.82 19.74 2.79
CA VAL A 272 7.18 18.64 1.88
C VAL A 272 7.77 19.22 0.59
N PRO A 273 8.99 18.81 0.17
CA PRO A 273 9.57 19.27 -1.08
C PRO A 273 8.63 19.00 -2.26
N LYS A 274 8.16 20.05 -2.94
CA LYS A 274 7.35 19.94 -4.15
C LYS A 274 8.17 19.56 -5.40
N LYS A 275 9.37 19.00 -5.23
CA LYS A 275 10.29 18.65 -6.33
C LYS A 275 9.74 17.53 -7.25
N PRO A 276 9.20 16.41 -6.73
CA PRO A 276 8.52 15.42 -7.57
C PRO A 276 7.09 15.87 -7.91
N SER A 277 6.51 15.28 -8.95
CA SER A 277 5.11 15.53 -9.34
C SER A 277 4.15 15.24 -8.19
N PHE A 278 2.96 15.85 -8.22
CA PHE A 278 1.87 15.49 -7.34
C PHE A 278 1.56 14.00 -7.40
N LEU A 279 1.47 13.45 -8.61
CA LEU A 279 1.10 12.06 -8.82
C LEU A 279 2.11 11.09 -8.19
N LYS A 280 3.41 11.39 -8.25
CA LYS A 280 4.44 10.62 -7.54
C LYS A 280 4.26 10.70 -6.03
N ARG A 281 3.99 11.89 -5.48
CA ARG A 281 3.75 12.08 -4.04
C ARG A 281 2.51 11.34 -3.55
N ASP A 282 1.43 11.37 -4.33
CA ASP A 282 0.19 10.62 -4.08
C ASP A 282 0.47 9.11 -4.06
N LEU A 283 1.13 8.58 -5.09
CA LEU A 283 1.51 7.17 -5.16
C LEU A 283 2.40 6.75 -3.98
N ASP A 284 3.43 7.52 -3.64
CA ASP A 284 4.28 7.24 -2.48
C ASP A 284 3.46 7.22 -1.18
N ALA A 285 2.55 8.19 -0.99
CA ALA A 285 1.71 8.27 0.21
C ALA A 285 0.73 7.08 0.32
N ARG A 286 0.18 6.60 -0.81
CA ARG A 286 -0.64 5.39 -0.84
C ARG A 286 0.16 4.15 -0.48
N ALA A 287 1.36 3.98 -1.03
CA ALA A 287 2.24 2.85 -0.73
C ALA A 287 2.62 2.82 0.76
N HIS A 288 2.97 3.98 1.33
CA HIS A 288 3.23 4.10 2.76
C HIS A 288 1.99 3.79 3.60
N SER A 289 0.80 4.25 3.19
CA SER A 289 -0.47 3.96 3.90
C SER A 289 -0.88 2.49 3.80
N GLU A 290 -0.65 1.83 2.67
CA GLU A 290 -0.88 0.39 2.50
C GLU A 290 0.05 -0.43 3.39
N THR A 291 1.35 -0.11 3.38
CA THR A 291 2.33 -0.75 4.27
C THR A 291 1.95 -0.56 5.74
N TYR A 292 1.59 0.67 6.13
CA TYR A 292 1.12 1.01 7.47
C TYR A 292 -0.11 0.18 7.89
N ARG A 293 -1.14 0.12 7.04
CA ARG A 293 -2.37 -0.66 7.32
C ARG A 293 -2.09 -2.15 7.49
N LEU A 294 -1.27 -2.73 6.60
CA LEU A 294 -0.91 -4.15 6.66
C LEU A 294 -0.11 -4.47 7.93
N GLN A 295 0.84 -3.59 8.29
CA GLN A 295 1.71 -3.75 9.45
C GLN A 295 0.94 -3.75 10.78
N PHE A 296 -0.08 -2.91 10.90
CA PHE A 296 -0.85 -2.73 12.14
C PHE A 296 -2.26 -3.34 12.12
N ARG A 297 -2.63 -4.03 11.02
CA ARG A 297 -3.97 -4.61 10.80
C ARG A 297 -5.09 -3.58 10.97
N LEU A 298 -4.94 -2.45 10.28
CA LEU A 298 -5.86 -1.32 10.37
C LEU A 298 -6.90 -1.34 9.23
N PRO A 299 -8.06 -0.68 9.43
CA PRO A 299 -9.09 -0.52 8.41
C PRO A 299 -8.59 -0.09 7.04
N GLY A 300 -9.25 -0.60 5.99
CA GLY A 300 -8.91 -0.30 4.60
C GLY A 300 -9.01 1.19 4.24
N THR A 301 -9.78 1.97 4.99
CA THR A 301 -9.94 3.42 4.77
C THR A 301 -8.89 4.28 5.48
N GLU A 302 -8.03 3.68 6.32
CA GLU A 302 -7.07 4.42 7.13
C GLU A 302 -5.89 4.91 6.28
N LYS A 303 -5.58 6.21 6.35
CA LYS A 303 -4.46 6.84 5.63
C LYS A 303 -3.41 7.32 6.63
N LEU A 304 -2.14 7.01 6.39
CA LEU A 304 -1.03 7.46 7.23
C LEU A 304 -0.86 8.97 7.09
N ASP A 305 -0.83 9.69 8.22
CA ASP A 305 -0.58 11.14 8.22
C ASP A 305 0.92 11.45 8.37
N GLY A 306 1.65 10.65 9.15
CA GLY A 306 3.09 10.84 9.33
C GLY A 306 3.72 9.83 10.28
N SER A 307 5.05 9.85 10.37
CA SER A 307 5.80 9.01 11.29
C SER A 307 7.03 9.72 11.85
N ILE A 308 7.44 9.36 13.06
CA ILE A 308 8.58 9.97 13.76
C ILE A 308 9.30 8.92 14.61
N ASP A 309 10.63 8.99 14.62
CA ASP A 309 11.44 8.12 15.49
C ASP A 309 11.22 8.49 16.96
N ALA A 310 11.11 7.46 17.80
CA ALA A 310 10.90 7.61 19.23
C ALA A 310 11.34 6.36 19.99
N THR A 311 11.28 6.42 21.31
CA THR A 311 11.37 5.26 22.18
C THR A 311 10.03 5.04 22.89
N LEU A 312 9.65 3.79 23.11
CA LEU A 312 8.50 3.39 23.92
C LEU A 312 9.00 2.79 25.24
N TRP A 313 8.46 3.25 26.37
CA TRP A 313 8.66 2.60 27.66
C TRP A 313 7.82 1.33 27.75
N THR A 314 8.47 0.18 27.97
CA THR A 314 7.80 -1.12 28.09
C THR A 314 7.72 -1.54 29.56
N PRO A 315 6.52 -1.60 30.17
CA PRO A 315 6.37 -1.77 31.62
C PRO A 315 6.79 -3.15 32.12
N TYR A 316 6.59 -4.20 31.32
CA TYR A 316 6.88 -5.59 31.67
C TYR A 316 8.37 -5.90 31.85
N ASN A 317 9.26 -5.20 31.13
CA ASN A 317 10.72 -5.36 31.27
C ASN A 317 11.43 -4.10 31.76
N LYS A 318 10.68 -3.00 32.00
CA LYS A 318 11.14 -1.71 32.49
C LYS A 318 12.29 -1.11 31.67
N ARG A 319 12.13 -1.06 30.35
CA ARG A 319 13.14 -0.53 29.41
C ARG A 319 12.52 0.39 28.36
N TYR A 320 13.34 1.27 27.79
CA TYR A 320 12.99 2.00 26.58
C TYR A 320 13.37 1.18 25.35
N VAL A 321 12.44 1.05 24.42
CA VAL A 321 12.62 0.34 23.15
C VAL A 321 12.61 1.36 22.03
N TRP A 322 13.68 1.40 21.23
CA TRP A 322 13.76 2.25 20.04
C TRP A 322 12.83 1.77 18.94
N GLY A 323 12.12 2.70 18.32
CA GLY A 323 11.16 2.42 17.27
C GLY A 323 10.70 3.67 16.57
N LYS A 324 9.50 3.58 15.99
CA LYS A 324 8.87 4.65 15.25
C LYS A 324 7.40 4.73 15.63
N ILE A 325 6.94 5.95 15.91
CA ILE A 325 5.53 6.27 16.08
C ILE A 325 4.96 6.57 14.69
N TYR A 326 3.79 6.02 14.43
CA TYR A 326 2.98 6.28 13.24
C TYR A 326 1.68 6.92 13.70
N LEU A 327 1.28 7.99 13.02
CA LEU A 327 0.06 8.70 13.32
C LEU A 327 -0.83 8.73 12.08
N SER A 328 -2.10 8.41 12.28
CA SER A 328 -3.14 8.47 11.27
C SER A 328 -4.42 9.03 11.90
N GLN A 329 -5.46 9.22 11.09
CA GLN A 329 -6.69 9.88 11.52
C GLN A 329 -7.33 9.25 12.77
N ASN A 330 -7.28 7.92 12.87
CA ASN A 330 -7.96 7.16 13.93
C ASN A 330 -7.00 6.40 14.85
N TYR A 331 -5.71 6.36 14.56
CA TYR A 331 -4.75 5.51 15.28
C TYR A 331 -3.42 6.20 15.55
N LEU A 332 -2.85 5.90 16.72
CA LEU A 332 -1.44 6.05 17.02
C LEU A 332 -0.85 4.66 17.15
N CYS A 333 0.14 4.33 16.33
CA CYS A 333 0.79 3.03 16.36
C CYS A 333 2.28 3.16 16.63
N PHE A 334 2.90 2.10 17.15
CA PHE A 334 4.33 2.04 17.37
C PHE A 334 4.89 0.69 16.97
N GLU A 335 6.03 0.72 16.27
CA GLU A 335 6.82 -0.47 15.97
C GLU A 335 8.28 -0.26 16.41
N SER A 336 8.83 -1.26 17.09
CA SER A 336 10.24 -1.31 17.45
C SER A 336 11.14 -1.51 16.23
N ARG A 337 12.34 -0.91 16.25
CA ARG A 337 13.36 -1.10 15.19
C ARG A 337 13.77 -2.56 15.02
N VAL A 338 13.77 -3.32 16.12
CA VAL A 338 13.94 -4.78 16.08
C VAL A 338 12.60 -5.41 15.77
N ARG A 339 12.52 -6.14 14.64
CA ARG A 339 11.28 -6.81 14.22
C ARG A 339 10.75 -7.73 15.31
N ARG A 340 9.42 -7.70 15.51
CA ARG A 340 8.67 -8.51 16.49
C ARG A 340 9.05 -8.30 17.96
N GLN A 341 9.92 -7.33 18.28
CA GLN A 341 10.23 -7.04 19.69
C GLN A 341 8.99 -6.44 20.37
N VAL A 342 8.44 -5.34 19.83
CA VAL A 342 7.18 -4.73 20.29
C VAL A 342 6.44 -4.06 19.14
N ASN A 343 5.16 -4.38 19.03
CA ASN A 343 4.19 -3.62 18.24
C ASN A 343 3.03 -3.19 19.15
N LEU A 344 2.54 -1.97 18.97
CA LEU A 344 1.44 -1.39 19.73
C LEU A 344 0.50 -0.59 18.81
N VAL A 345 -0.81 -0.78 18.99
CA VAL A 345 -1.86 -0.04 18.29
C VAL A 345 -2.75 0.64 19.31
N ILE A 346 -2.87 1.97 19.25
CA ILE A 346 -3.72 2.77 20.13
C ILE A 346 -4.78 3.46 19.28
N PRO A 347 -6.05 3.00 19.33
CA PRO A 347 -7.15 3.73 18.73
C PRO A 347 -7.31 5.09 19.41
N LEU A 348 -7.30 6.17 18.63
CA LEU A 348 -7.44 7.53 19.17
C LEU A 348 -8.79 7.76 19.87
N ARG A 349 -9.81 6.97 19.52
CA ARG A 349 -11.11 6.96 20.23
C ARG A 349 -11.02 6.50 21.69
N GLU A 350 -9.97 5.77 22.06
CA GLU A 350 -9.74 5.30 23.44
C GLU A 350 -8.83 6.24 24.24
N VAL A 351 -8.20 7.22 23.58
CA VAL A 351 -7.28 8.17 24.21
C VAL A 351 -8.07 9.24 24.95
N THR A 352 -7.82 9.36 26.25
CA THR A 352 -8.48 10.33 27.13
C THR A 352 -7.64 11.58 27.33
N LEU A 353 -6.31 11.42 27.41
CA LEU A 353 -5.36 12.49 27.68
C LEU A 353 -4.05 12.25 26.91
N VAL A 354 -3.48 13.34 26.40
CA VAL A 354 -2.11 13.38 25.86
C VAL A 354 -1.42 14.58 26.47
N GLU A 355 -0.29 14.35 27.13
CA GLU A 355 0.45 15.40 27.81
C GLU A 355 1.96 15.27 27.56
N SER A 356 2.64 16.41 27.57
CA SER A 356 4.10 16.45 27.60
C SER A 356 4.57 15.99 28.97
N ALA A 357 5.43 14.98 29.03
CA ALA A 357 6.03 14.51 30.27
C ALA A 357 7.46 15.06 30.38
N GLU A 358 7.77 15.69 31.51
CA GLU A 358 9.11 16.17 31.85
C GLU A 358 9.61 15.39 33.06
N ASN A 359 10.58 14.49 32.85
CA ASN A 359 11.20 13.75 33.95
C ASN A 359 12.58 14.34 34.25
N GLN A 360 12.70 15.06 35.37
CA GLN A 360 13.91 15.79 35.78
C GLN A 360 15.08 14.89 36.22
N SER A 361 14.95 13.56 36.18
CA SER A 361 15.89 12.64 36.85
C SER A 361 16.43 11.47 36.02
N ASN A 362 16.01 11.26 34.76
CA ASN A 362 16.48 10.15 33.93
C ASN A 362 16.84 10.59 32.50
N ALA A 363 18.10 10.41 32.10
CA ALA A 363 18.64 10.76 30.78
C ALA A 363 17.92 10.09 29.58
N GLY A 364 17.09 9.07 29.82
CA GLY A 364 16.30 8.38 28.79
C GLY A 364 14.96 9.04 28.43
N ALA A 365 14.45 9.97 29.25
CA ALA A 365 13.10 10.53 29.15
C ALA A 365 13.04 11.94 28.52
N ASP A 366 14.09 12.37 27.83
CA ASP A 366 14.10 13.67 27.17
C ASP A 366 13.01 13.75 26.08
N LYS A 367 12.34 14.91 25.99
CA LYS A 367 11.24 15.18 25.06
C LYS A 367 10.17 14.07 25.01
N SER A 368 9.55 13.78 26.16
CA SER A 368 8.58 12.69 26.29
C SER A 368 7.10 13.13 26.22
N ILE A 369 6.24 12.21 25.75
CA ILE A 369 4.79 12.33 25.73
C ILE A 369 4.18 11.14 26.48
N LEU A 370 3.15 11.41 27.28
CA LEU A 370 2.34 10.40 27.92
C LEU A 370 0.96 10.36 27.23
N VAL A 371 0.62 9.20 26.70
CA VAL A 371 -0.68 8.93 26.07
C VAL A 371 -1.47 8.03 26.99
N THR A 372 -2.57 8.52 27.54
CA THR A 372 -3.41 7.78 28.48
C THR A 372 -4.72 7.39 27.82
N THR A 373 -5.11 6.13 28.00
CA THR A 373 -6.41 5.58 27.62
C THR A 373 -7.24 5.28 28.87
N ALA A 374 -8.47 4.79 28.69
CA ALA A 374 -9.30 4.37 29.81
C ALA A 374 -8.70 3.21 30.66
N ARG A 375 -7.75 2.45 30.10
CA ARG A 375 -7.21 1.23 30.74
C ARG A 375 -5.71 1.27 31.00
N SER A 376 -4.96 2.07 30.25
CA SER A 376 -3.49 2.02 30.25
C SER A 376 -2.89 3.39 29.94
N SER A 377 -1.63 3.60 30.33
CA SER A 377 -0.83 4.76 29.92
C SER A 377 0.44 4.31 29.21
N PHE A 378 0.80 5.03 28.15
CA PHE A 378 1.90 4.73 27.25
C PHE A 378 2.86 5.92 27.20
N LEU A 379 4.09 5.69 27.65
CA LEU A 379 5.12 6.73 27.69
C LEU A 379 6.05 6.57 26.48
N PHE A 380 6.08 7.59 25.63
CA PHE A 380 7.03 7.71 24.54
C PHE A 380 8.05 8.80 24.84
N ALA A 381 9.32 8.61 24.48
CA ALA A 381 10.40 9.56 24.72
C ALA A 381 11.34 9.69 23.52
N GLN A 382 12.30 10.61 23.57
CA GLN A 382 13.27 10.87 22.50
C GLN A 382 12.60 11.35 21.19
N ILE A 383 11.53 12.13 21.30
CA ILE A 383 10.78 12.65 20.15
C ILE A 383 11.37 14.00 19.74
N HIS A 384 11.97 14.07 18.55
CA HIS A 384 12.70 15.27 18.12
C HIS A 384 11.86 16.55 18.15
N ASP A 385 10.63 16.47 17.62
CA ASP A 385 9.64 17.55 17.55
C ASP A 385 8.39 17.20 18.38
N ARG A 386 8.59 17.07 19.69
CA ARG A 386 7.55 16.67 20.67
C ARG A 386 6.31 17.54 20.58
N ASP A 387 6.49 18.85 20.55
CA ASP A 387 5.37 19.80 20.67
C ASP A 387 4.46 19.74 19.44
N PHE A 388 5.05 19.60 18.24
CA PHE A 388 4.28 19.35 17.03
C PHE A 388 3.47 18.05 17.12
N VAL A 389 4.08 16.97 17.63
CA VAL A 389 3.38 15.67 17.78
C VAL A 389 2.21 15.78 18.77
N VAL A 390 2.41 16.42 19.93
CA VAL A 390 1.34 16.64 20.92
C VAL A 390 0.21 17.48 20.34
N GLN A 391 0.54 18.57 19.65
CA GLN A 391 -0.45 19.40 18.97
C GLN A 391 -1.22 18.58 17.93
N LYS A 392 -0.52 17.80 17.10
CA LYS A 392 -1.13 17.01 16.04
C LYS A 392 -2.08 15.94 16.58
N ILE A 393 -1.69 15.23 17.63
CA ILE A 393 -2.58 14.24 18.28
C ILE A 393 -3.80 14.96 18.87
N SER A 394 -3.61 16.11 19.52
CA SER A 394 -4.71 16.91 20.07
C SER A 394 -5.71 17.36 19.01
N GLU A 395 -5.23 17.81 17.85
CA GLU A 395 -6.08 18.16 16.70
C GLU A 395 -6.89 16.96 16.19
N LEU A 396 -6.28 15.78 16.11
CA LEU A 396 -6.95 14.55 15.68
C LEU A 396 -8.03 14.11 16.69
N LEU A 397 -7.73 14.19 17.99
CA LEU A 397 -8.69 13.90 19.06
C LEU A 397 -9.88 14.86 19.06
N ALA A 398 -9.66 16.14 18.73
CA ALA A 398 -10.75 17.10 18.57
C ALA A 398 -11.66 16.73 17.38
N LYS A 399 -11.08 16.33 16.25
CA LYS A 399 -11.82 15.92 15.05
C LYS A 399 -12.61 14.63 15.26
N SER A 400 -12.05 13.65 15.97
CA SER A 400 -12.73 12.38 16.22
C SER A 400 -13.98 12.57 17.08
N LYS A 401 -13.92 13.40 18.15
CA LYS A 401 -15.07 13.71 19.01
C LYS A 401 -16.25 14.31 18.23
N LEU A 402 -15.99 15.24 17.30
CA LEU A 402 -17.03 15.82 16.44
C LEU A 402 -17.72 14.78 15.54
N ASN A 403 -16.97 13.82 14.99
CA ASN A 403 -17.52 12.78 14.12
C ASN A 403 -18.42 11.80 14.87
N TYR A 404 -18.15 11.54 16.16
CA TYR A 404 -19.03 10.73 17.00
C TYR A 404 -20.33 11.48 17.34
N THR A 405 -20.26 12.76 17.75
CA THR A 405 -21.47 13.55 18.08
C THR A 405 -22.40 13.77 16.89
N THR A 406 -21.84 13.88 15.68
CA THR A 406 -22.63 14.06 14.45
C THR A 406 -23.32 12.76 14.00
N ARG A 407 -22.76 11.59 14.33
CA ARG A 407 -23.43 10.31 14.03
C ARG A 407 -24.64 10.06 14.92
N ASP A 408 -24.60 10.50 16.18
CA ASP A 408 -25.75 10.37 17.10
C ASP A 408 -26.89 11.33 16.79
N SER A 409 -26.62 12.50 16.16
CA SER A 409 -27.64 13.52 15.88
C SER A 409 -28.43 13.32 14.57
N VAL A 410 -27.97 12.43 13.68
CA VAL A 410 -28.65 12.13 12.39
C VAL A 410 -29.80 11.12 12.56
N TYR A 411 -29.98 10.53 13.75
CA TYR A 411 -31.05 9.55 14.06
C TYR A 411 -32.21 10.13 14.88
N LEU A 412 -32.61 11.38 14.65
CA LEU A 412 -33.93 11.88 15.05
C LEU A 412 -34.90 11.69 13.87
N PRO A 413 -36.00 10.93 14.02
CA PRO A 413 -36.95 10.75 12.94
C PRO A 413 -37.70 12.08 12.73
N ASN A 414 -37.40 12.77 11.63
CA ASN A 414 -38.24 13.85 11.14
C ASN A 414 -39.59 13.27 10.73
N SER A 415 -40.59 13.44 11.60
CA SER A 415 -41.99 13.26 11.26
C SER A 415 -42.42 14.39 10.31
N SER A 416 -42.40 14.14 9.01
CA SER A 416 -43.18 14.91 8.05
C SER A 416 -43.81 13.98 7.02
N SER A 417 -45.11 13.87 7.17
CA SER A 417 -46.08 13.20 6.33
C SER A 417 -46.01 13.60 4.85
N SER A 418 -45.88 12.63 3.95
CA SER A 418 -46.54 12.68 2.64
C SER A 418 -46.72 11.29 2.02
N ASN A 419 -47.89 11.14 1.39
CA ASN A 419 -48.50 9.93 0.85
C ASN A 419 -47.66 9.19 -0.20
N ILE A 420 -47.69 7.85 -0.23
CA ILE A 420 -47.91 7.03 -1.44
C ILE A 420 -48.44 5.62 -1.07
N ARG A 421 -49.34 5.17 -1.95
CA ARG A 421 -50.30 4.05 -1.98
C ARG A 421 -49.75 2.62 -1.84
N ASN A 422 -50.62 1.78 -1.26
CA ASN A 422 -50.83 0.33 -1.44
C ASN A 422 -49.63 -0.56 -1.86
N CYS A 423 -49.09 -1.28 -0.88
CA CYS A 423 -48.55 -2.64 -1.06
C CYS A 423 -48.98 -3.48 0.14
N GLU A 424 -49.35 -4.73 -0.14
CA GLU A 424 -49.98 -5.68 0.76
C GLU A 424 -49.21 -5.88 2.08
N GLU A 425 -49.97 -6.04 3.16
CA GLU A 425 -49.48 -6.30 4.52
C GLU A 425 -48.63 -7.58 4.57
N VAL A 426 -47.31 -7.41 4.60
CA VAL A 426 -46.38 -8.47 5.03
C VAL A 426 -46.49 -8.57 6.56
N LYS A 427 -46.79 -9.76 7.06
CA LYS A 427 -46.81 -10.11 8.49
C LYS A 427 -45.59 -9.52 9.23
N PRO A 428 -45.74 -9.04 10.47
CA PRO A 428 -44.61 -8.52 11.23
C PRO A 428 -43.56 -9.62 11.37
N ALA A 429 -42.38 -9.41 10.77
CA ALA A 429 -41.28 -10.34 10.85
C ALA A 429 -40.96 -10.59 12.33
N GLU A 430 -40.86 -11.86 12.73
CA GLU A 430 -40.34 -12.21 14.05
C GLU A 430 -39.02 -11.48 14.26
N GLN A 431 -38.96 -10.64 15.30
CA GLN A 431 -37.81 -9.81 15.56
C GLN A 431 -36.62 -10.70 15.94
N TRP A 432 -35.70 -10.88 15.00
CA TRP A 432 -34.53 -11.73 15.18
C TRP A 432 -33.61 -11.17 16.28
N LYS A 433 -32.88 -12.06 16.94
CA LYS A 433 -31.89 -11.70 17.96
C LYS A 433 -30.53 -12.29 17.59
N PRO A 434 -29.43 -11.50 17.69
CA PRO A 434 -28.08 -12.02 17.50
C PRO A 434 -27.78 -13.13 18.49
N GLN A 435 -27.11 -14.19 18.01
CA GLN A 435 -26.70 -15.30 18.86
C GLN A 435 -25.35 -15.04 19.57
N PRO A 436 -25.16 -15.55 20.80
CA PRO A 436 -23.83 -15.65 21.42
C PRO A 436 -22.97 -16.69 20.65
N PRO A 437 -21.67 -16.84 20.98
CA PRO A 437 -20.86 -17.93 20.43
C PRO A 437 -21.58 -19.28 20.57
N LEU A 438 -21.78 -20.01 19.46
CA LEU A 438 -22.64 -21.19 19.46
C LEU A 438 -22.13 -22.29 20.39
N MET A 439 -20.82 -22.37 20.68
CA MET A 439 -20.29 -23.29 21.69
C MET A 439 -20.88 -23.09 23.10
N THR A 440 -21.42 -21.89 23.39
CA THR A 440 -22.06 -21.60 24.69
C THR A 440 -23.45 -22.20 24.80
N LEU A 441 -24.15 -22.34 23.67
CA LEU A 441 -25.47 -22.96 23.55
C LEU A 441 -25.38 -24.47 23.32
N PHE A 442 -24.39 -24.90 22.52
CA PHE A 442 -24.16 -26.28 22.13
C PHE A 442 -22.86 -26.78 22.76
N LYS A 443 -22.87 -26.98 24.07
CA LYS A 443 -21.69 -27.40 24.83
C LYS A 443 -21.21 -28.77 24.35
N ALA A 444 -19.98 -28.84 23.87
CA ALA A 444 -19.32 -30.09 23.54
C ALA A 444 -18.57 -30.64 24.76
N LEU A 445 -18.52 -31.97 24.90
CA LEU A 445 -17.84 -32.62 26.01
C LEU A 445 -16.33 -32.63 25.77
N LEU A 446 -15.56 -32.25 26.78
CA LEU A 446 -14.10 -32.40 26.81
C LEU A 446 -13.74 -33.57 27.71
N THR A 447 -12.63 -34.25 27.42
CA THR A 447 -12.03 -35.17 28.39
C THR A 447 -11.55 -34.38 29.62
N PRO A 448 -11.46 -34.99 30.81
CA PRO A 448 -10.91 -34.33 31.99
C PRO A 448 -9.49 -33.77 31.75
N GLU A 449 -8.67 -34.50 31.00
CA GLU A 449 -7.32 -34.06 30.62
C GLU A 449 -7.34 -32.84 29.69
N ALA A 450 -8.22 -32.83 28.68
CA ALA A 450 -8.37 -31.70 27.77
C ALA A 450 -8.90 -30.46 28.50
N ALA A 451 -9.86 -30.63 29.43
CA ALA A 451 -10.38 -29.55 30.24
C ALA A 451 -9.28 -28.90 31.11
N LEU A 452 -8.44 -29.71 31.77
CA LEU A 452 -7.30 -29.21 32.56
C LEU A 452 -6.27 -28.47 31.68
N LYS A 453 -5.99 -28.96 30.47
CA LYS A 453 -5.11 -28.26 29.53
C LYS A 453 -5.69 -26.92 29.09
N GLN A 454 -7.01 -26.86 28.80
CA GLN A 454 -7.69 -25.61 28.45
C GLN A 454 -7.63 -24.60 29.61
N GLU A 455 -7.91 -25.01 30.85
CA GLU A 455 -7.80 -24.15 32.04
C GLU A 455 -6.36 -23.64 32.25
N ALA A 456 -5.36 -24.51 32.06
CA ALA A 456 -3.95 -24.11 32.15
C ALA A 456 -3.58 -23.05 31.09
N LYS A 457 -4.06 -23.20 29.86
CA LYS A 457 -3.87 -22.21 28.80
C LYS A 457 -4.60 -20.91 29.10
N GLU A 458 -5.84 -20.94 29.58
CA GLU A 458 -6.57 -19.74 30.00
C GLU A 458 -5.78 -18.95 31.06
N LYS A 459 -5.25 -19.64 32.07
CA LYS A 459 -4.43 -19.00 33.10
C LYS A 459 -3.16 -18.37 32.53
N GLN A 460 -2.50 -19.02 31.58
CA GLN A 460 -1.32 -18.45 30.91
C GLN A 460 -1.67 -17.18 30.12
N TRP A 461 -2.81 -17.19 29.41
CA TRP A 461 -3.30 -16.01 28.69
C TRP A 461 -3.69 -14.87 29.63
N GLU A 462 -4.35 -15.13 30.75
CA GLU A 462 -4.69 -14.10 31.73
C GLU A 462 -3.45 -13.50 32.41
N LEU A 463 -2.42 -14.31 32.68
CA LEU A 463 -1.12 -13.80 33.14
C LEU A 463 -0.46 -12.90 32.07
N HIS A 464 -0.50 -13.32 30.81
CA HIS A 464 0.01 -12.53 29.69
C HIS A 464 -0.76 -11.21 29.56
N PHE A 465 -2.09 -11.22 29.69
CA PHE A 465 -2.91 -10.01 29.66
C PHE A 465 -2.62 -9.06 30.82
N ALA A 466 -2.33 -9.58 32.00
CA ALA A 466 -1.95 -8.77 33.15
C ALA A 466 -0.59 -8.06 32.95
N GLU A 467 0.34 -8.70 32.26
CA GLU A 467 1.71 -8.18 32.05
C GLU A 467 1.83 -7.30 30.80
N TYR A 468 1.19 -7.70 29.69
CA TYR A 468 1.31 -7.06 28.37
C TYR A 468 0.06 -6.27 27.95
N GLY A 469 -0.99 -6.24 28.78
CA GLY A 469 -2.28 -5.62 28.46
C GLY A 469 -3.21 -6.55 27.67
N ARG A 470 -4.48 -6.14 27.51
CA ARG A 470 -5.55 -6.91 26.86
C ARG A 470 -6.28 -6.08 25.80
N GLY A 471 -6.77 -6.74 24.75
CA GLY A 471 -7.44 -6.10 23.64
C GLY A 471 -6.48 -5.39 22.69
N ILE A 472 -6.96 -4.34 22.01
CA ILE A 472 -6.25 -3.70 20.88
C ILE A 472 -4.93 -3.05 21.32
N THR A 473 -4.92 -2.45 22.51
CA THR A 473 -3.77 -1.72 23.07
C THR A 473 -2.77 -2.62 23.79
N MET A 474 -2.89 -3.94 23.66
CA MET A 474 -1.91 -4.91 24.14
C MET A 474 -0.56 -4.73 23.45
N TYR A 475 0.53 -4.81 24.21
CA TYR A 475 1.87 -4.90 23.66
C TYR A 475 2.06 -6.26 22.99
N ARG A 476 2.15 -6.28 21.66
CA ARG A 476 2.36 -7.50 20.88
C ARG A 476 3.86 -7.80 20.82
N THR A 477 4.27 -8.95 21.34
CA THR A 477 5.67 -9.34 21.47
C THR A 477 5.92 -10.76 20.97
N THR A 478 7.18 -11.20 21.05
CA THR A 478 7.53 -12.60 20.81
C THR A 478 6.82 -13.56 21.76
N GLU A 479 6.54 -13.16 23.01
CA GLU A 479 5.80 -14.00 23.97
C GLU A 479 4.35 -14.20 23.53
N THR A 480 3.70 -13.15 22.98
CA THR A 480 2.38 -13.27 22.36
C THR A 480 2.38 -14.31 21.24
N THR A 481 3.41 -14.30 20.38
CA THR A 481 3.54 -15.26 19.27
C THR A 481 3.66 -16.69 19.79
N LYS A 482 4.43 -16.92 20.85
CA LYS A 482 4.58 -18.26 21.45
C LYS A 482 3.26 -18.80 21.98
N LEU A 483 2.46 -17.96 22.65
CA LEU A 483 1.14 -18.37 23.16
C LEU A 483 0.17 -18.71 22.03
N VAL A 484 0.18 -17.95 20.93
CA VAL A 484 -0.62 -18.26 19.75
C VAL A 484 -0.23 -19.63 19.16
N ILE A 485 1.07 -19.91 19.03
CA ILE A 485 1.58 -21.20 18.50
C ILE A 485 1.20 -22.37 19.42
N GLN A 486 1.18 -22.16 20.75
CA GLN A 486 0.75 -23.17 21.72
C GLN A 486 -0.77 -23.43 21.69
N GLY A 487 -1.53 -22.62 20.95
CA GLY A 487 -2.97 -22.70 20.78
C GLY A 487 -3.72 -21.81 21.77
N ILE A 488 -4.79 -21.19 21.28
CA ILE A 488 -5.65 -20.30 22.07
C ILE A 488 -6.76 -21.13 22.74
N PRO A 489 -7.05 -20.90 24.04
CA PRO A 489 -8.20 -21.51 24.70
C PRO A 489 -9.51 -21.25 23.96
N GLN A 490 -10.39 -22.25 23.92
CA GLN A 490 -11.67 -22.17 23.19
C GLN A 490 -12.49 -20.94 23.58
N THR A 491 -12.50 -20.58 24.87
CA THR A 491 -13.24 -19.44 25.42
C THR A 491 -12.67 -18.07 25.03
N LEU A 492 -11.37 -18.00 24.72
CA LEU A 492 -10.68 -16.76 24.39
C LEU A 492 -10.55 -16.51 22.87
N ARG A 493 -10.75 -17.55 22.03
CA ARG A 493 -10.63 -17.43 20.57
C ARG A 493 -11.42 -16.28 20.00
N GLY A 494 -12.69 -16.11 20.37
CA GLY A 494 -13.53 -15.04 19.85
C GLY A 494 -12.94 -13.64 20.09
N GLU A 495 -12.40 -13.38 21.28
CA GLU A 495 -11.76 -12.10 21.62
C GLU A 495 -10.42 -11.92 20.91
N VAL A 496 -9.57 -12.95 20.98
CA VAL A 496 -8.19 -12.89 20.50
C VAL A 496 -8.14 -12.83 18.98
N TRP A 497 -8.98 -13.59 18.28
CA TRP A 497 -9.09 -13.55 16.82
C TRP A 497 -9.55 -12.19 16.31
N LEU A 498 -10.56 -11.57 16.94
CA LEU A 498 -11.03 -10.22 16.59
C LEU A 498 -9.93 -9.16 16.80
N THR A 499 -9.15 -9.31 17.87
CA THR A 499 -8.09 -8.37 18.24
C THR A 499 -6.93 -8.43 17.25
N PHE A 500 -6.49 -9.63 16.89
CA PHE A 500 -5.31 -9.80 16.03
C PHE A 500 -5.61 -9.63 14.54
N SER A 501 -6.81 -10.00 14.08
CA SER A 501 -7.22 -9.74 12.70
C SER A 501 -7.39 -8.25 12.41
N GLY A 502 -7.75 -7.46 13.45
CA GLY A 502 -8.17 -6.06 13.31
C GLY A 502 -9.68 -5.89 13.14
N ALA A 503 -10.46 -6.99 13.07
CA ALA A 503 -11.92 -6.91 12.94
C ALA A 503 -12.60 -6.21 14.12
N LEU A 504 -12.00 -6.23 15.31
CA LEU A 504 -12.51 -5.47 16.46
C LEU A 504 -12.60 -3.96 16.18
N ASN A 505 -11.67 -3.42 15.39
CA ASN A 505 -11.67 -2.01 14.99
C ASN A 505 -12.81 -1.69 14.03
N GLU A 506 -12.99 -2.50 13.00
CA GLU A 506 -14.08 -2.38 12.03
C GLU A 506 -15.44 -2.44 12.72
N LYS A 507 -15.62 -3.41 13.62
CA LYS A 507 -16.83 -3.53 14.44
C LYS A 507 -17.10 -2.27 15.24
N ALA A 508 -16.09 -1.76 15.96
CA ALA A 508 -16.24 -0.57 16.80
C ALA A 508 -16.52 0.72 16.00
N MET A 509 -16.08 0.79 14.74
CA MET A 509 -16.31 1.96 13.87
C MET A 509 -17.68 1.94 13.17
N ASN A 510 -18.39 0.81 13.19
CA ASN A 510 -19.60 0.57 12.43
C ASN A 510 -20.71 -0.01 13.34
N SER A 511 -21.03 0.69 14.44
CA SER A 511 -22.14 0.32 15.33
C SER A 511 -23.43 0.15 14.54
N ASP A 512 -24.20 -0.89 14.89
CA ASP A 512 -25.52 -1.23 14.33
C ASP A 512 -25.55 -1.57 12.82
N LEU A 513 -24.42 -1.47 12.11
CA LEU A 513 -24.36 -1.77 10.69
C LEU A 513 -24.76 -3.21 10.41
N TYR A 514 -24.25 -4.18 11.18
CA TYR A 514 -24.62 -5.59 11.00
C TYR A 514 -26.13 -5.81 11.11
N LYS A 515 -26.75 -5.23 12.14
CA LYS A 515 -28.20 -5.31 12.35
C LYS A 515 -28.96 -4.75 11.14
N SER A 516 -28.55 -3.57 10.66
CA SER A 516 -29.15 -2.93 9.50
C SER A 516 -29.02 -3.77 8.22
N LEU A 517 -27.87 -4.45 8.02
CA LEU A 517 -27.62 -5.32 6.87
C LEU A 517 -28.46 -6.59 6.92
N VAL A 518 -28.64 -7.19 8.11
CA VAL A 518 -29.55 -8.32 8.29
C VAL A 518 -30.97 -7.90 7.97
N ASP A 519 -31.46 -6.79 8.53
CA ASP A 519 -32.82 -6.30 8.29
C ASP A 519 -33.08 -6.03 6.79
N GLN A 520 -32.08 -5.56 6.05
CA GLN A 520 -32.17 -5.30 4.61
C GLN A 520 -32.09 -6.57 3.75
N SER A 521 -31.31 -7.56 4.19
CA SER A 521 -31.07 -8.80 3.42
C SER A 521 -32.15 -9.86 3.67
N LEU A 522 -32.82 -9.84 4.82
CA LEU A 522 -33.91 -10.77 5.14
C LEU A 522 -35.07 -10.64 4.13
N GLY A 523 -35.51 -11.78 3.60
CA GLY A 523 -36.65 -11.85 2.67
C GLY A 523 -36.36 -11.33 1.25
N LYS A 524 -35.10 -11.01 0.93
CA LYS A 524 -34.68 -10.70 -0.45
C LYS A 524 -34.17 -11.96 -1.13
N SER A 525 -34.61 -12.18 -2.37
CA SER A 525 -34.04 -13.23 -3.23
C SER A 525 -33.01 -12.61 -4.16
N CYS A 526 -31.81 -13.17 -4.16
CA CYS A 526 -30.81 -12.97 -5.20
C CYS A 526 -29.98 -14.25 -5.35
N GLN A 527 -29.17 -14.33 -6.41
CA GLN A 527 -28.33 -15.50 -6.69
C GLN A 527 -27.50 -15.95 -5.47
N ALA A 528 -26.91 -15.00 -4.74
CA ALA A 528 -26.13 -15.31 -3.54
C ALA A 528 -26.98 -15.96 -2.45
N ASN A 529 -28.24 -15.52 -2.24
CA ASN A 529 -29.13 -16.14 -1.27
C ASN A 529 -29.47 -17.59 -1.65
N GLU A 530 -29.73 -17.88 -2.92
CA GLU A 530 -30.02 -19.25 -3.39
C GLU A 530 -28.81 -20.18 -3.22
N GLU A 531 -27.60 -19.69 -3.50
CA GLU A 531 -26.35 -20.41 -3.26
C GLU A 531 -26.12 -20.66 -1.77
N ILE A 532 -26.36 -19.65 -0.92
CA ILE A 532 -26.28 -19.79 0.54
C ILE A 532 -27.24 -20.89 1.02
N GLU A 533 -28.53 -20.85 0.65
CA GLU A 533 -29.52 -21.83 1.12
C GLU A 533 -29.12 -23.28 0.80
N ARG A 534 -28.56 -23.53 -0.39
CA ARG A 534 -28.05 -24.85 -0.78
C ARG A 534 -26.88 -25.32 0.10
N ASP A 535 -26.12 -24.39 0.65
CA ASP A 535 -24.88 -24.66 1.37
C ASP A 535 -25.05 -24.76 2.88
N LEU A 536 -26.09 -24.14 3.45
CA LEU A 536 -26.33 -24.11 4.90
C LEU A 536 -26.28 -25.50 5.53
N HIS A 537 -26.99 -26.47 4.97
CA HIS A 537 -27.11 -27.82 5.56
C HIS A 537 -25.88 -28.71 5.35
N ARG A 538 -24.94 -28.33 4.48
CA ARG A 538 -23.65 -29.04 4.30
C ARG A 538 -22.50 -28.40 5.08
N SER A 539 -22.79 -27.40 5.92
CA SER A 539 -21.77 -26.63 6.66
C SER A 539 -21.47 -27.25 8.03
N LEU A 540 -20.28 -27.81 8.21
CA LEU A 540 -19.86 -28.51 9.44
C LEU A 540 -20.92 -29.51 9.95
N PRO A 541 -21.27 -30.54 9.16
CA PRO A 541 -22.39 -31.44 9.47
C PRO A 541 -22.21 -32.19 10.80
N GLU A 542 -20.98 -32.38 11.26
CA GLU A 542 -20.67 -33.07 12.52
C GLU A 542 -21.00 -32.24 13.77
N HIS A 543 -21.10 -30.91 13.66
CA HIS A 543 -21.26 -30.04 14.83
C HIS A 543 -22.77 -29.83 15.16
N PRO A 544 -23.22 -30.08 16.41
CA PRO A 544 -24.64 -30.02 16.78
C PRO A 544 -25.34 -28.69 16.47
N ALA A 545 -24.61 -27.58 16.56
CA ALA A 545 -25.17 -26.25 16.27
C ALA A 545 -25.72 -26.13 14.83
N PHE A 546 -25.08 -26.77 13.85
CA PHE A 546 -25.51 -26.73 12.43
C PHE A 546 -26.49 -27.84 12.06
N GLN A 547 -26.93 -28.61 13.06
CA GLN A 547 -28.10 -29.50 12.98
C GLN A 547 -29.34 -28.87 13.65
N SER A 548 -29.26 -27.59 14.00
CA SER A 548 -30.33 -26.84 14.67
C SER A 548 -30.74 -25.60 13.88
N ASP A 549 -32.01 -25.22 13.98
CA ASP A 549 -32.52 -24.00 13.34
C ASP A 549 -31.81 -22.74 13.85
N THR A 550 -31.38 -22.73 15.11
CA THR A 550 -30.66 -21.60 15.71
C THR A 550 -29.34 -21.34 15.00
N GLY A 551 -28.49 -22.38 14.84
CA GLY A 551 -27.19 -22.24 14.19
C GLY A 551 -27.32 -22.00 12.68
N ILE A 552 -28.23 -22.71 12.01
CA ILE A 552 -28.49 -22.52 10.57
C ILE A 552 -29.01 -21.11 10.29
N SER A 553 -29.90 -20.57 11.13
CA SER A 553 -30.41 -19.21 10.96
C SER A 553 -29.36 -18.14 11.22
N ALA A 554 -28.46 -18.35 12.19
CA ALA A 554 -27.33 -17.44 12.41
C ALA A 554 -26.36 -17.44 11.22
N LEU A 555 -26.03 -18.62 10.69
CA LEU A 555 -25.18 -18.77 9.50
C LEU A 555 -25.77 -18.06 8.28
N ARG A 556 -27.07 -18.26 8.03
CA ARG A 556 -27.81 -17.57 6.97
C ARG A 556 -27.68 -16.06 7.10
N ARG A 557 -27.96 -15.50 8.28
CA ARG A 557 -27.90 -14.05 8.51
C ARG A 557 -26.50 -13.48 8.29
N VAL A 558 -25.46 -14.15 8.80
CA VAL A 558 -24.06 -13.71 8.60
C VAL A 558 -23.69 -13.69 7.11
N LEU A 559 -23.94 -14.78 6.39
CA LEU A 559 -23.58 -14.88 4.97
C LEU A 559 -24.40 -13.92 4.11
N SER A 560 -25.71 -13.81 4.35
CA SER A 560 -26.59 -12.90 3.60
C SER A 560 -26.25 -11.43 3.88
N ALA A 561 -25.96 -11.06 5.13
CA ALA A 561 -25.52 -9.70 5.47
C ALA A 561 -24.19 -9.34 4.79
N TYR A 562 -23.26 -10.29 4.71
CA TYR A 562 -21.99 -10.07 4.01
C TYR A 562 -22.20 -9.89 2.50
N ALA A 563 -22.93 -10.81 1.86
CA ALA A 563 -23.22 -10.73 0.43
C ALA A 563 -23.94 -9.42 0.06
N TRP A 564 -24.79 -8.90 0.95
CA TRP A 564 -25.44 -7.60 0.78
C TRP A 564 -24.47 -6.42 0.95
N ARG A 565 -23.56 -6.49 1.93
CA ARG A 565 -22.56 -5.43 2.18
C ARG A 565 -21.60 -5.28 1.00
N ASN A 566 -21.14 -6.40 0.43
CA ASN A 566 -20.21 -6.39 -0.69
C ASN A 566 -20.73 -7.24 -1.86
N PRO A 567 -21.60 -6.68 -2.71
CA PRO A 567 -22.17 -7.41 -3.85
C PRO A 567 -21.16 -7.79 -4.94
N GLN A 568 -19.96 -7.18 -4.96
CA GLN A 568 -18.92 -7.56 -5.92
C GLN A 568 -18.35 -8.94 -5.59
N ILE A 569 -18.15 -9.22 -4.29
CA ILE A 569 -17.78 -10.54 -3.81
C ILE A 569 -19.03 -11.44 -3.75
N GLY A 570 -20.11 -10.96 -3.12
CA GLY A 570 -21.34 -11.70 -2.93
C GLY A 570 -21.13 -12.89 -2.00
N TYR A 571 -21.38 -14.10 -2.51
CA TYR A 571 -21.14 -15.35 -1.81
C TYR A 571 -20.26 -16.26 -2.67
N CYS A 572 -19.26 -16.86 -2.04
CA CYS A 572 -18.38 -17.86 -2.65
C CYS A 572 -18.44 -19.14 -1.82
N GLN A 573 -18.58 -20.27 -2.52
CA GLN A 573 -18.52 -21.59 -1.88
C GLN A 573 -17.20 -21.73 -1.13
N ALA A 574 -17.25 -22.20 0.13
CA ALA A 574 -16.22 -22.20 1.18
C ALA A 574 -16.47 -21.18 2.29
N MET A 575 -17.11 -20.03 1.98
CA MET A 575 -17.44 -19.03 3.01
C MET A 575 -18.33 -19.60 4.10
N ASN A 576 -19.25 -20.49 3.75
CA ASN A 576 -20.11 -21.18 4.71
C ASN A 576 -19.32 -22.01 5.74
N ILE A 577 -18.24 -22.68 5.32
CA ILE A 577 -17.37 -23.46 6.22
C ILE A 577 -16.63 -22.54 7.19
N VAL A 578 -16.03 -21.46 6.67
CA VAL A 578 -15.31 -20.47 7.48
C VAL A 578 -16.27 -19.79 8.46
N ALA A 579 -17.41 -19.28 7.98
CA ALA A 579 -18.41 -18.61 8.79
C ALA A 579 -19.01 -19.51 9.88
N SER A 580 -19.23 -20.80 9.58
CA SER A 580 -19.66 -21.79 10.57
C SER A 580 -18.67 -21.90 11.73
N VAL A 581 -17.37 -22.03 11.44
CA VAL A 581 -16.35 -22.11 12.50
C VAL A 581 -16.26 -20.80 13.28
N LEU A 582 -16.37 -19.66 12.62
CA LEU A 582 -16.42 -18.36 13.30
C LEU A 582 -17.61 -18.26 14.25
N LEU A 583 -18.79 -18.73 13.85
CA LEU A 583 -19.99 -18.73 14.70
C LEU A 583 -19.89 -19.64 15.93
N ILE A 584 -19.03 -20.67 15.91
CA ILE A 584 -18.78 -21.51 17.08
C ILE A 584 -18.13 -20.67 18.19
N TYR A 585 -17.13 -19.84 17.86
CA TYR A 585 -16.28 -19.14 18.84
C TYR A 585 -16.59 -17.65 19.03
N CYS A 586 -17.24 -17.02 18.06
CA CYS A 586 -17.59 -15.60 18.07
C CYS A 586 -19.10 -15.41 18.22
N SER A 587 -19.52 -14.28 18.82
CA SER A 587 -20.92 -13.86 18.70
C SER A 587 -21.28 -13.61 17.23
N GLU A 588 -22.56 -13.68 16.88
CA GLU A 588 -23.03 -13.60 15.49
C GLU A 588 -22.50 -12.36 14.73
N GLU A 589 -22.61 -11.18 15.33
CA GLU A 589 -22.05 -9.94 14.77
C GLU A 589 -20.52 -9.98 14.66
N SER A 590 -19.85 -10.56 15.66
CA SER A 590 -18.40 -10.66 15.66
C SER A 590 -17.90 -11.63 14.57
N ALA A 591 -18.63 -12.72 14.33
CA ALA A 591 -18.37 -13.65 13.24
C ALA A 591 -18.52 -12.95 11.87
N PHE A 592 -19.54 -12.10 11.72
CA PHE A 592 -19.71 -11.26 10.52
C PHE A 592 -18.50 -10.35 10.28
N TRP A 593 -18.02 -9.62 11.29
CA TRP A 593 -16.86 -8.74 11.13
C TRP A 593 -15.56 -9.51 10.87
N GLN A 594 -15.40 -10.68 11.49
CA GLN A 594 -14.26 -11.54 11.23
C GLN A 594 -14.30 -12.08 9.79
N LEU A 595 -15.48 -12.46 9.27
CA LEU A 595 -15.66 -12.87 7.89
C LEU A 595 -15.34 -11.72 6.91
N CYS A 596 -15.79 -10.49 7.20
CA CYS A 596 -15.41 -9.32 6.42
C CYS A 596 -13.89 -9.17 6.33
N ASN A 597 -13.21 -9.31 7.46
CA ASN A 597 -11.75 -9.19 7.51
C ASN A 597 -11.05 -10.32 6.73
N VAL A 598 -11.52 -11.56 6.86
CA VAL A 598 -11.02 -12.70 6.06
C VAL A 598 -11.10 -12.39 4.57
N CYS A 599 -12.27 -12.00 4.08
CA CYS A 599 -12.50 -11.82 2.65
C CYS A 599 -11.90 -10.54 2.06
N GLU A 600 -11.78 -9.47 2.84
CA GLU A 600 -11.39 -8.15 2.32
C GLU A 600 -9.98 -7.72 2.70
N SER A 601 -9.37 -8.31 3.73
CA SER A 601 -8.06 -7.90 4.23
C SER A 601 -7.05 -9.04 4.32
N LEU A 602 -7.41 -10.20 4.86
CA LEU A 602 -6.47 -11.30 5.05
C LEU A 602 -6.27 -12.15 3.79
N LEU A 603 -7.34 -12.35 3.01
CA LEU A 603 -7.35 -13.10 1.76
C LEU A 603 -8.09 -12.28 0.67
N PRO A 604 -7.54 -11.11 0.28
CA PRO A 604 -8.17 -10.27 -0.74
C PRO A 604 -8.30 -11.05 -2.07
N ASP A 605 -9.41 -10.84 -2.77
CA ASP A 605 -9.71 -11.43 -4.08
C ASP A 605 -9.79 -12.98 -4.11
N TYR A 606 -9.78 -13.66 -2.96
CA TYR A 606 -9.97 -15.11 -2.87
C TYR A 606 -11.40 -15.55 -3.11
N TYR A 607 -12.36 -14.76 -2.62
CA TYR A 607 -13.79 -15.13 -2.62
C TYR A 607 -14.59 -14.39 -3.69
N ASP A 608 -13.92 -13.67 -4.60
CA ASP A 608 -14.62 -13.09 -5.76
C ASP A 608 -15.06 -14.19 -6.75
N ARG A 609 -15.86 -13.83 -7.75
CA ARG A 609 -16.40 -14.81 -8.73
C ARG A 609 -15.33 -15.51 -9.57
N ARG A 610 -14.13 -14.94 -9.67
CA ARG A 610 -13.03 -15.44 -10.50
C ARG A 610 -11.92 -16.07 -9.66
N VAL A 611 -12.02 -16.00 -8.34
CA VAL A 611 -11.06 -16.44 -7.33
C VAL A 611 -9.63 -16.02 -7.67
N VAL A 612 -9.46 -14.78 -8.19
CA VAL A 612 -8.20 -14.33 -8.79
C VAL A 612 -7.05 -14.35 -7.79
N GLY A 613 -7.30 -13.87 -6.56
CA GLY A 613 -6.29 -13.90 -5.50
C GLY A 613 -5.84 -15.32 -5.17
N ALA A 614 -6.79 -16.26 -5.10
CA ALA A 614 -6.47 -17.67 -4.82
C ALA A 614 -5.68 -18.33 -5.96
N LEU A 615 -5.93 -17.97 -7.22
CA LEU A 615 -5.18 -18.47 -8.37
C LEU A 615 -3.75 -17.89 -8.43
N VAL A 616 -3.58 -16.62 -8.07
CA VAL A 616 -2.25 -16.00 -7.92
C VAL A 616 -1.46 -16.72 -6.82
N ASP A 617 -2.09 -16.93 -5.68
CA ASP A 617 -1.45 -17.57 -4.53
C ASP A 617 -1.22 -19.09 -4.74
N GLN A 618 -2.00 -19.74 -5.61
CA GLN A 618 -1.68 -21.07 -6.12
C GLN A 618 -0.37 -21.06 -6.92
N GLY A 619 -0.16 -20.07 -7.80
CA GLY A 619 1.11 -19.90 -8.53
C GLY A 619 2.27 -19.65 -7.58
N LEU A 620 2.06 -18.85 -6.53
CA LEU A 620 3.07 -18.64 -5.48
C LEU A 620 3.43 -19.94 -4.74
N LEU A 621 2.44 -20.79 -4.41
CA LEU A 621 2.72 -22.10 -3.81
C LEU A 621 3.53 -22.99 -4.75
N GLU A 622 3.25 -22.93 -6.05
CA GLU A 622 3.97 -23.67 -7.09
C GLU A 622 5.45 -23.24 -7.17
N GLU A 623 5.72 -21.94 -7.14
CA GLU A 623 7.08 -21.37 -7.08
C GLU A 623 7.80 -21.76 -5.78
N LEU A 624 7.14 -21.63 -4.63
CA LEU A 624 7.71 -22.01 -3.33
C LEU A 624 8.02 -23.52 -3.26
N ALA A 625 7.15 -24.36 -3.83
CA ALA A 625 7.41 -25.79 -3.92
C ALA A 625 8.59 -26.10 -4.85
N ALA A 626 8.74 -25.36 -5.95
CA ALA A 626 9.90 -25.50 -6.85
C ALA A 626 11.21 -25.10 -6.16
N GLU A 627 11.18 -24.04 -5.34
CA GLU A 627 12.36 -23.55 -4.61
C GLU A 627 12.74 -24.49 -3.46
N HIS A 628 11.78 -24.91 -2.63
CA HIS A 628 12.06 -25.64 -1.39
C HIS A 628 11.97 -27.16 -1.51
N LEU A 629 11.15 -27.69 -2.42
CA LEU A 629 10.89 -29.12 -2.60
C LEU A 629 11.02 -29.53 -4.09
N PRO A 630 12.15 -29.25 -4.78
CA PRO A 630 12.24 -29.31 -6.24
C PRO A 630 11.92 -30.68 -6.84
N VAL A 631 12.36 -31.76 -6.18
CA VAL A 631 12.10 -33.14 -6.63
C VAL A 631 10.62 -33.48 -6.50
N LEU A 632 9.99 -33.10 -5.38
CA LEU A 632 8.57 -33.31 -5.17
C LEU A 632 7.75 -32.44 -6.12
N HIS A 633 8.13 -31.17 -6.32
CA HIS A 633 7.48 -30.26 -7.25
C HIS A 633 7.41 -30.86 -8.67
N ALA A 634 8.52 -31.42 -9.18
CA ALA A 634 8.52 -32.08 -10.48
C ALA A 634 7.49 -33.22 -10.56
N LYS A 635 7.36 -34.02 -9.48
CA LYS A 635 6.35 -35.07 -9.39
C LYS A 635 4.92 -34.52 -9.30
N LEU A 636 4.70 -33.49 -8.49
CA LEU A 636 3.39 -32.85 -8.34
C LEU A 636 2.93 -32.16 -9.63
N GLN A 637 3.86 -31.63 -10.42
CA GLN A 637 3.60 -31.10 -11.76
C GLN A 637 3.18 -32.20 -12.73
N GLU A 638 3.90 -33.33 -12.75
CA GLU A 638 3.52 -34.51 -13.56
C GLU A 638 2.09 -34.96 -13.25
N LEU A 639 1.72 -34.97 -11.97
CA LEU A 639 0.39 -35.36 -11.50
C LEU A 639 -0.67 -34.25 -11.61
N GLY A 640 -0.30 -33.00 -11.91
CA GLY A 640 -1.21 -31.85 -11.89
C GLY A 640 -1.80 -31.52 -10.51
N LEU A 641 -1.20 -32.01 -9.42
CA LEU A 641 -1.83 -32.09 -8.10
C LEU A 641 -1.94 -30.73 -7.39
N ILE A 642 -0.95 -29.85 -7.53
CA ILE A 642 -0.91 -28.54 -6.84
C ILE A 642 -2.18 -27.73 -7.13
N LYS A 643 -2.63 -27.73 -8.39
CA LYS A 643 -3.82 -26.97 -8.83
C LYS A 643 -5.12 -27.50 -8.23
N VAL A 644 -5.17 -28.78 -7.89
CA VAL A 644 -6.36 -29.44 -7.35
C VAL A 644 -6.47 -29.20 -5.84
N ILE A 645 -5.34 -29.29 -5.12
CA ILE A 645 -5.33 -29.22 -3.64
C ILE A 645 -5.32 -27.79 -3.11
N SER A 646 -4.66 -26.85 -3.80
CA SER A 646 -4.43 -25.47 -3.34
C SER A 646 -5.73 -24.74 -3.02
N LEU A 647 -6.70 -24.75 -3.93
CA LEU A 647 -7.96 -24.01 -3.76
C LEU A 647 -8.77 -24.53 -2.57
N SER A 648 -8.86 -25.86 -2.41
CA SER A 648 -9.57 -26.47 -1.28
C SER A 648 -8.93 -26.10 0.06
N TRP A 649 -7.59 -26.17 0.14
CA TRP A 649 -6.84 -25.85 1.34
C TRP A 649 -6.91 -24.36 1.69
N PHE A 650 -6.77 -23.49 0.69
CA PHE A 650 -6.62 -22.06 0.90
C PHE A 650 -7.96 -21.34 1.11
N LEU A 651 -8.99 -21.66 0.32
CA LEU A 651 -10.31 -21.02 0.45
C LEU A 651 -10.98 -21.32 1.79
N THR A 652 -10.68 -22.46 2.39
CA THR A 652 -11.27 -22.88 3.68
C THR A 652 -10.30 -22.77 4.84
N ILE A 653 -9.06 -22.34 4.63
CA ILE A 653 -8.01 -22.30 5.67
C ILE A 653 -7.88 -23.70 6.33
N PHE A 654 -7.82 -24.73 5.48
CA PHE A 654 -7.78 -26.16 5.83
C PHE A 654 -9.01 -26.73 6.58
N LEU A 655 -10.03 -25.92 6.85
CA LEU A 655 -11.21 -26.36 7.63
C LEU A 655 -12.03 -27.48 6.95
N SER A 656 -11.98 -27.61 5.63
CA SER A 656 -12.72 -28.66 4.90
C SER A 656 -11.98 -30.00 4.79
N VAL A 657 -10.67 -30.01 5.05
CA VAL A 657 -9.80 -31.18 4.80
C VAL A 657 -9.18 -31.76 6.08
N MET A 658 -9.31 -31.06 7.20
CA MET A 658 -8.75 -31.44 8.49
C MET A 658 -9.83 -31.40 9.58
N PRO A 659 -9.78 -32.27 10.62
CA PRO A 659 -10.70 -32.19 11.74
C PRO A 659 -10.74 -30.78 12.35
N THR A 660 -11.96 -30.27 12.61
CA THR A 660 -12.17 -28.89 13.07
C THR A 660 -11.37 -28.56 14.33
N SER A 661 -11.21 -29.51 15.25
CA SER A 661 -10.43 -29.34 16.49
C SER A 661 -8.94 -29.07 16.25
N SER A 662 -8.39 -29.54 15.14
CA SER A 662 -7.00 -29.31 14.74
C SER A 662 -6.89 -28.06 13.88
N ALA A 663 -7.81 -27.87 12.92
CA ALA A 663 -7.76 -26.76 11.97
C ALA A 663 -7.95 -25.38 12.65
N VAL A 664 -8.64 -25.31 13.79
CA VAL A 664 -8.75 -24.06 14.58
C VAL A 664 -7.40 -23.57 15.14
N ASN A 665 -6.40 -24.43 15.32
CA ASN A 665 -5.04 -23.98 15.68
C ASN A 665 -4.33 -23.33 14.48
N ILE A 666 -4.65 -23.75 13.24
CA ILE A 666 -4.21 -23.03 12.03
C ILE A 666 -4.88 -21.65 12.00
N MET A 667 -6.17 -21.57 12.34
CA MET A 667 -6.90 -20.29 12.44
C MET A 667 -6.30 -19.35 13.50
N ASP A 668 -5.91 -19.87 14.67
CA ASP A 668 -5.23 -19.12 15.73
C ASP A 668 -3.99 -18.39 15.17
N CYS A 669 -3.13 -19.11 14.45
CA CYS A 669 -1.94 -18.57 13.80
C CYS A 669 -2.30 -17.65 12.62
N PHE A 670 -3.27 -18.03 11.79
CA PHE A 670 -3.68 -17.26 10.61
C PHE A 670 -4.20 -15.87 10.98
N PHE A 671 -5.02 -15.74 12.03
CA PHE A 671 -5.51 -14.43 12.47
C PHE A 671 -4.44 -13.55 13.11
N TYR A 672 -3.36 -14.14 13.61
CA TYR A 672 -2.21 -13.39 14.11
C TYR A 672 -1.27 -12.96 12.97
N ASP A 673 -0.88 -13.91 12.13
CA ASP A 673 0.27 -13.81 11.25
C ASP A 673 -0.11 -13.65 9.76
N GLY A 674 -1.37 -13.88 9.40
CA GLY A 674 -1.96 -13.69 8.07
C GLY A 674 -1.76 -14.86 7.11
N ALA A 675 -1.96 -14.61 5.81
CA ALA A 675 -1.94 -15.62 4.74
C ALA A 675 -0.65 -16.46 4.68
N LYS A 676 0.50 -15.94 5.12
CA LYS A 676 1.76 -16.73 5.15
C LYS A 676 1.62 -18.08 5.88
N VAL A 677 0.71 -18.17 6.86
CA VAL A 677 0.48 -19.40 7.63
C VAL A 677 -0.04 -20.52 6.75
N ILE A 678 -0.99 -20.26 5.85
CA ILE A 678 -1.55 -21.31 4.99
C ILE A 678 -0.51 -21.87 4.01
N PHE A 679 0.43 -21.04 3.54
CA PHE A 679 1.57 -21.49 2.74
C PHE A 679 2.55 -22.35 3.53
N GLN A 680 2.90 -21.92 4.75
CA GLN A 680 3.79 -22.69 5.63
C GLN A 680 3.21 -24.07 5.94
N ILE A 681 1.91 -24.15 6.25
CA ILE A 681 1.22 -25.43 6.48
C ILE A 681 1.20 -26.27 5.20
N ALA A 682 0.85 -25.70 4.04
CA ALA A 682 0.83 -26.44 2.78
C ALA A 682 2.19 -27.06 2.44
N LEU A 683 3.27 -26.27 2.51
CA LEU A 683 4.63 -26.76 2.25
C LEU A 683 5.04 -27.86 3.26
N THR A 684 4.71 -27.67 4.54
CA THR A 684 5.03 -28.66 5.58
C THR A 684 4.29 -29.98 5.34
N VAL A 685 3.00 -29.92 4.98
CA VAL A 685 2.19 -31.11 4.65
C VAL A 685 2.78 -31.85 3.44
N LEU A 686 3.21 -31.12 2.42
CA LEU A 686 3.86 -31.70 1.23
C LEU A 686 5.21 -32.33 1.57
N GLU A 687 6.06 -31.63 2.32
CA GLU A 687 7.37 -32.11 2.76
C GLU A 687 7.24 -33.41 3.58
N TRP A 688 6.33 -33.45 4.55
CA TRP A 688 6.14 -34.62 5.42
C TRP A 688 5.57 -35.84 4.70
N ASN A 689 4.93 -35.65 3.55
CA ASN A 689 4.43 -36.73 2.72
C ASN A 689 5.30 -36.98 1.48
N GLN A 690 6.44 -36.31 1.35
CA GLN A 690 7.27 -36.33 0.15
C GLN A 690 7.60 -37.74 -0.32
N ASP A 691 8.16 -38.59 0.55
CA ASP A 691 8.57 -39.95 0.17
C ASP A 691 7.41 -40.78 -0.35
N LYS A 692 6.22 -40.62 0.23
CA LYS A 692 5.01 -41.35 -0.20
C LYS A 692 4.46 -40.79 -1.51
N LEU A 693 4.42 -39.46 -1.65
CA LEU A 693 3.97 -38.77 -2.86
C LEU A 693 4.86 -39.09 -4.07
N LEU A 694 6.18 -39.20 -3.88
CA LEU A 694 7.10 -39.60 -4.94
C LEU A 694 6.85 -41.01 -5.48
N ASN A 695 6.25 -41.87 -4.65
CA ASN A 695 5.90 -43.26 -5.01
C ASN A 695 4.48 -43.42 -5.55
N CYS A 696 3.66 -42.35 -5.53
CA CYS A 696 2.31 -42.37 -6.11
C CYS A 696 2.37 -42.50 -7.63
N ARG A 697 1.49 -43.33 -8.19
CA ARG A 697 1.44 -43.63 -9.63
C ARG A 697 0.59 -42.63 -10.40
N ASP A 698 -0.47 -42.14 -9.78
CA ASP A 698 -1.43 -41.21 -10.34
C ASP A 698 -1.88 -40.17 -9.30
N ASP A 699 -2.68 -39.20 -9.76
CA ASP A 699 -3.23 -38.13 -8.95
C ASP A 699 -4.25 -38.65 -7.92
N GLY A 700 -5.00 -39.71 -8.24
CA GLY A 700 -5.93 -40.36 -7.32
C GLY A 700 -5.27 -40.93 -6.08
N GLU A 701 -4.19 -41.70 -6.23
CA GLU A 701 -3.38 -42.22 -5.12
C GLU A 701 -2.82 -41.09 -4.25
N ALA A 702 -2.31 -40.02 -4.89
CA ALA A 702 -1.75 -38.88 -4.18
C ALA A 702 -2.82 -38.07 -3.42
N MET A 703 -4.00 -37.86 -4.02
CA MET A 703 -5.15 -37.23 -3.37
C MET A 703 -5.65 -38.02 -2.17
N GLN A 704 -5.76 -39.35 -2.31
CA GLN A 704 -6.17 -40.21 -1.20
C GLN A 704 -5.16 -40.17 -0.06
N LEU A 705 -3.86 -40.25 -0.37
CA LEU A 705 -2.79 -40.13 0.62
C LEU A 705 -2.88 -38.82 1.42
N LEU A 706 -3.05 -37.68 0.75
CA LEU A 706 -3.16 -36.38 1.40
C LEU A 706 -4.46 -36.26 2.21
N THR A 707 -5.56 -36.81 1.70
CA THR A 707 -6.85 -36.84 2.39
C THR A 707 -6.77 -37.67 3.67
N ASP A 708 -6.16 -38.86 3.61
CA ASP A 708 -5.95 -39.72 4.77
C ASP A 708 -5.01 -39.08 5.78
N TYR A 709 -3.96 -38.43 5.31
CA TYR A 709 -3.01 -37.71 6.17
C TYR A 709 -3.70 -36.58 6.94
N LEU A 710 -4.36 -35.66 6.22
CA LEU A 710 -5.03 -34.49 6.82
C LEU A 710 -6.24 -34.89 7.68
N GLY A 711 -7.02 -35.89 7.26
CA GLY A 711 -8.11 -36.47 8.04
C GLY A 711 -7.64 -37.21 9.29
N GLY A 712 -6.41 -37.74 9.27
CA GLY A 712 -5.77 -38.39 10.42
C GLY A 712 -5.14 -37.44 11.44
N VAL A 713 -5.07 -36.13 11.16
CA VAL A 713 -4.51 -35.15 12.10
C VAL A 713 -5.43 -34.97 13.30
N TYR A 714 -4.94 -35.32 14.48
CA TYR A 714 -5.73 -35.32 15.71
C TYR A 714 -5.18 -34.33 16.75
N ASN A 715 -6.10 -33.56 17.34
CA ASN A 715 -5.85 -32.71 18.50
C ASN A 715 -6.47 -33.35 19.75
N ASP A 716 -5.64 -33.70 20.73
CA ASP A 716 -6.05 -34.34 21.99
C ASP A 716 -6.76 -33.39 22.97
N GLU A 717 -6.79 -32.10 22.66
CA GLU A 717 -7.56 -31.07 23.37
C GLU A 717 -8.92 -30.76 22.71
N GLY A 718 -9.24 -31.45 21.61
CA GLY A 718 -10.48 -31.24 20.87
C GLY A 718 -11.74 -31.72 21.61
N PRO A 719 -12.90 -31.09 21.36
CA PRO A 719 -14.18 -31.61 21.83
C PRO A 719 -14.50 -32.99 21.26
N ILE A 720 -15.16 -33.82 22.06
CA ILE A 720 -15.70 -35.12 21.64
C ILE A 720 -17.12 -34.89 21.13
N PHE A 721 -17.31 -35.06 19.83
CA PHE A 721 -18.64 -35.16 19.23
C PHE A 721 -19.05 -36.64 19.10
N PRO A 722 -20.35 -36.96 19.22
CA PRO A 722 -20.83 -38.30 18.91
C PRO A 722 -20.50 -38.61 17.43
N ARG A 723 -19.72 -39.66 17.18
CA ARG A 723 -19.46 -40.10 15.81
C ARG A 723 -20.74 -40.70 15.21
N PRO A 724 -20.99 -40.54 13.90
CA PRO A 724 -21.88 -41.43 13.18
C PRO A 724 -21.39 -42.88 13.37
N ILE A 725 -22.34 -43.82 13.53
CA ILE A 725 -22.13 -45.19 14.03
C ILE A 725 -21.11 -46.02 13.19
N ASP A 726 -20.72 -45.55 12.00
CA ASP A 726 -19.95 -46.34 11.01
C ASP A 726 -18.50 -45.88 10.70
N SER A 727 -17.83 -45.09 11.55
CA SER A 727 -16.44 -44.62 11.26
C SER A 727 -15.33 -45.35 12.05
N THR A 728 -14.46 -46.05 11.33
CA THR A 728 -13.23 -46.69 11.85
C THR A 728 -12.15 -45.63 12.19
N LEU A 729 -11.29 -45.93 13.18
CA LEU A 729 -10.19 -45.05 13.62
C LEU A 729 -9.06 -45.01 12.57
N PRO A 730 -8.70 -43.84 12.01
CA PRO A 730 -7.48 -43.71 11.21
C PRO A 730 -6.22 -43.76 12.09
N ALA A 731 -5.12 -44.21 11.50
CA ALA A 731 -3.81 -44.33 12.15
C ALA A 731 -3.28 -42.96 12.57
N LYS A 732 -2.74 -42.88 13.79
CA LYS A 732 -2.33 -41.63 14.45
C LYS A 732 -1.06 -41.05 13.82
N ALA A 733 -1.15 -39.85 13.25
CA ALA A 733 0.01 -38.98 12.99
C ALA A 733 0.01 -37.85 14.04
N ARG A 734 1.14 -37.64 14.74
CA ARG A 734 1.32 -36.58 15.74
C ARG A 734 2.12 -35.46 15.07
N ILE A 735 1.59 -34.24 15.08
CA ILE A 735 2.22 -33.01 14.57
C ILE A 735 2.66 -32.17 15.76
#